data_AF-A0A538NTR2-F1
#
_entry.id   AF-A0A538NTR2-F1
#
_cell.length_a   1.000
_cell.length_b   1.000
_cell.length_c   1.000
_cell.angle_alpha   90.00
_cell.angle_beta   90.00
_cell.angle_gamma   90.00
#
_symmetry.space_group_name_H-M   'P 1'
#
loop_
_entity.id
_entity.type
_entity.pdbx_description
1 polymer ?
#
loop_
_entity_poly.entity_id
_entity_poly.type
_entity_poly.pdbx_seq_one_letter_code
_entity_poly.pdbx_strand_id
1 'polypeptide(L)'
;MKRNCSMRSAFFIPRVLIGFALSLISVALALFAFGLTPLNNSNSLTDTQGWFHQLASALGVHLDSQKLASLPAPKGGGAGVPLSKIPGEPLQGTSQDQTAANYTGPHNNFRPVEAVHTRPLRQLPKIPPALAVRREVREPARPKPPTDTPTGGFKQTLPGPVLSAPTPTGVSWDGVGVGLAGFVPSSNPPDTNGRVGAKQYVQWNNTSFAVFNKTTGALLYGPAAGNTLFQSLGGVCATHNDGDPVVAFDILAGRWILSQFVVGADPEFSHQCVAVSQTEDATGAYFLYDFVTDPANFVDYPKIGVWPDGYYMSGHVFNSTGTAFLAGRIFVFEREKMLKGLPARQLQADLKRYANKPQFGFLPSDLDNLTPPPAGEAAFVIGPHPTSTNRLASARVAVTWGGAPRIRLTESLIAETWGIPPCVNDTDAGDHRDCVPEPAPATPADYIDNLDFRLMYRLAYRNFGGSPVQESLVGNVTVKGGNSNPNHGAIRWYEFRNAGNSTTTPTVFQASTYDPDAAYRWLGSIAMDKDHNIALGYSKSSLSVKPSIFITGRLSTDAPNTLGTEAQVQAGIGVQQAGGNRWGDYSAMTLDPVDQCTFYYTNEYLKTNGQFNWSTRIASYRFPSCTSAPAWGTLTGTVRSSPSNATLSGVVVTLSNGYAGATNANGVYSFLVPPGTYTATAADADRNCTSASPPSPTVTITSGGTTTQNFSMVGTSNLQENDVAIDDATSGNGNGVINSNECVNLNVALKNNGCANATGISATLTTSTPGVTVTQDSSSYPNLAIDATGTNSTPFQIQTSNSFDCGTEIAFDLTLTFPNGSTTVTFTVPTCTGGADQTIPSSVLDANDPTQADRLGRDGQPSGCGGKACPGGGFPGTKRFQTYNFTNSAAAPACFTVTINAATGGAGDIESAAYLNSYNPANLCQNYLGDSGVVGLGTTVGSASYSFTVPAQSNFVVVVNTTGTITASSQFSGTVSGFFDFTPGPGPCPAH
;
A
#
# COMPACT_ATOMS: atom_id res chain seq x y z
N MET A 1 7.82 17.37 -84.51
CA MET A 1 8.86 17.92 -85.40
C MET A 1 10.24 17.60 -84.84
N LYS A 2 11.18 17.44 -85.76
CA LYS A 2 12.59 16.98 -85.67
C LYS A 2 13.52 17.69 -84.65
N ARG A 3 14.50 16.90 -84.16
CA ARG A 3 15.98 17.15 -83.97
C ARG A 3 16.39 18.17 -82.89
N ASN A 4 17.56 18.14 -82.23
CA ASN A 4 18.82 17.34 -82.13
C ASN A 4 19.59 17.98 -80.93
N CYS A 5 20.26 17.30 -79.97
CA CYS A 5 21.55 16.58 -79.98
C CYS A 5 22.63 17.26 -79.09
N SER A 6 23.37 16.46 -78.29
CA SER A 6 24.72 16.65 -77.69
C SER A 6 24.88 17.59 -76.47
N MET A 7 25.66 17.34 -75.40
CA MET A 7 26.88 16.53 -75.19
C MET A 7 27.11 16.20 -73.68
N ARG A 8 27.93 15.17 -73.40
CA ARG A 8 28.27 14.53 -72.10
C ARG A 8 29.29 15.28 -71.22
N SER A 9 29.28 15.00 -69.91
CA SER A 9 30.49 14.67 -69.12
C SER A 9 30.14 13.70 -67.98
N ALA A 10 31.08 12.83 -67.62
CA ALA A 10 30.88 11.56 -66.91
C ALA A 10 31.49 11.53 -65.50
N PHE A 11 31.06 10.51 -64.73
CA PHE A 11 31.62 9.95 -63.49
C PHE A 11 31.20 10.56 -62.14
N PHE A 12 30.19 9.95 -61.51
CA PHE A 12 30.13 9.69 -60.05
C PHE A 12 29.12 8.55 -59.79
N ILE A 13 29.59 7.36 -59.36
CA ILE A 13 28.73 6.20 -59.04
C ILE A 13 28.85 5.90 -57.53
N PRO A 14 27.83 6.22 -56.71
CA PRO A 14 27.85 6.07 -55.24
C PRO A 14 28.08 4.65 -54.72
N ARG A 15 27.82 3.63 -55.56
CA ARG A 15 27.92 2.21 -55.17
C ARG A 15 29.35 1.72 -54.96
N VAL A 16 30.35 2.35 -55.57
CA VAL A 16 31.76 1.96 -55.41
C VAL A 16 32.34 2.44 -54.08
N LEU A 17 31.91 3.62 -53.60
CA LEU A 17 32.31 4.18 -52.30
C LEU A 17 31.77 3.37 -51.11
N ILE A 18 30.54 2.87 -51.20
CA ILE A 18 29.94 2.03 -50.15
C ILE A 18 30.63 0.65 -50.11
N GLY A 19 30.98 0.09 -51.27
CA GLY A 19 31.74 -1.17 -51.34
C GLY A 19 33.14 -1.05 -50.74
N PHE A 20 33.83 0.08 -50.96
CA PHE A 20 35.16 0.31 -50.40
C PHE A 20 35.14 0.45 -48.88
N ALA A 21 34.14 1.18 -48.33
CA ALA A 21 33.96 1.35 -46.89
C ALA A 21 33.64 0.03 -46.17
N LEU A 22 32.80 -0.83 -46.77
CA LEU A 22 32.49 -2.15 -46.21
C LEU A 22 33.69 -3.10 -46.25
N SER A 23 34.56 -2.99 -47.27
CA SER A 23 35.79 -3.79 -47.34
C SER A 23 36.81 -3.42 -46.24
N LEU A 24 36.94 -2.14 -45.91
CA LEU A 24 37.83 -1.65 -44.85
C LEU A 24 37.37 -2.10 -43.45
N ILE A 25 36.06 -2.12 -43.19
CA ILE A 25 35.49 -2.62 -41.94
C ILE A 25 35.71 -4.14 -41.81
N SER A 26 35.63 -4.86 -42.93
CA SER A 26 35.85 -6.32 -42.95
C SER A 26 37.32 -6.69 -42.70
N VAL A 27 38.27 -5.90 -43.21
CA VAL A 27 39.71 -6.08 -42.96
C VAL A 27 40.07 -5.73 -41.51
N ALA A 28 39.45 -4.71 -40.92
CA ALA A 28 39.64 -4.37 -39.51
C ALA A 28 39.14 -5.48 -38.57
N LEU A 29 37.96 -6.05 -38.85
CA LEU A 29 37.42 -7.19 -38.08
C LEU A 29 38.26 -8.47 -38.23
N ALA A 30 38.83 -8.71 -39.41
CA ALA A 30 39.71 -9.86 -39.64
C ALA A 30 41.06 -9.73 -38.92
N LEU A 31 41.62 -8.51 -38.81
CA LEU A 31 42.85 -8.27 -38.04
C LEU A 31 42.66 -8.43 -36.53
N PHE A 32 41.45 -8.20 -36.01
CA PHE A 32 41.09 -8.49 -34.61
C PHE A 32 40.95 -9.99 -34.32
N ALA A 33 40.64 -10.81 -35.32
CA ALA A 33 40.42 -12.25 -35.15
C ALA A 33 41.73 -13.09 -35.15
N PHE A 34 42.85 -12.56 -35.65
CA PHE A 34 44.13 -13.29 -35.77
C PHE A 34 45.15 -13.00 -34.64
N GLY A 35 44.74 -12.27 -33.59
CA GLY A 35 45.64 -11.79 -32.52
C GLY A 35 45.57 -12.53 -31.18
N LEU A 36 45.06 -13.77 -31.09
CA LEU A 36 44.97 -14.50 -29.81
C LEU A 36 45.57 -15.91 -29.90
N THR A 37 46.74 -16.09 -29.27
CA THR A 37 47.31 -17.40 -28.90
C THR A 37 46.79 -17.85 -27.53
N PRO A 38 46.68 -19.16 -27.24
CA PRO A 38 46.12 -19.65 -25.99
C PRO A 38 47.16 -19.59 -24.85
N LEU A 39 46.78 -19.05 -23.69
CA LEU A 39 47.56 -19.15 -22.44
C LEU A 39 46.94 -20.21 -21.53
N ASN A 40 47.77 -21.18 -21.17
CA ASN A 40 47.46 -22.28 -20.27
C ASN A 40 47.92 -21.93 -18.85
N ASN A 41 47.05 -22.20 -17.87
CA ASN A 41 47.24 -22.37 -16.43
C ASN A 41 48.02 -21.37 -15.55
N SER A 42 47.32 -21.03 -14.45
CA SER A 42 47.76 -20.62 -13.11
C SER A 42 48.23 -19.16 -12.90
N ASN A 43 47.50 -18.52 -11.97
CA ASN A 43 47.79 -17.30 -11.21
C ASN A 43 47.39 -15.93 -11.81
N SER A 44 46.42 -15.31 -11.12
CA SER A 44 46.10 -13.88 -10.96
C SER A 44 46.10 -12.97 -12.20
N LEU A 45 44.91 -12.53 -12.62
CA LEU A 45 44.72 -11.42 -13.56
C LEU A 45 44.01 -10.25 -12.86
N THR A 46 44.80 -9.26 -12.46
CA THR A 46 44.36 -7.88 -12.23
C THR A 46 45.01 -7.01 -13.31
N ASP A 47 44.46 -6.99 -14.54
CA ASP A 47 44.79 -5.92 -15.50
C ASP A 47 43.80 -5.87 -16.68
N THR A 48 42.79 -5.00 -16.59
CA THR A 48 41.89 -4.65 -17.72
C THR A 48 41.78 -3.14 -17.95
N GLN A 49 42.67 -2.33 -17.36
CA GLN A 49 42.60 -0.86 -17.46
C GLN A 49 43.26 -0.24 -18.72
N GLY A 50 43.97 -1.02 -19.54
CA GLY A 50 44.73 -0.48 -20.67
C GLY A 50 43.92 0.06 -21.86
N TRP A 51 42.74 -0.51 -22.17
CA TRP A 51 42.05 -0.19 -23.44
C TRP A 51 41.17 1.07 -23.38
N PHE A 52 40.68 1.45 -22.19
CA PHE A 52 39.81 2.62 -22.00
C PHE A 52 40.60 3.93 -22.11
N HIS A 53 41.88 3.93 -21.73
CA HIS A 53 42.74 5.10 -21.80
C HIS A 53 43.10 5.51 -23.24
N GLN A 54 43.19 4.56 -24.19
CA GLN A 54 43.49 4.86 -25.59
C GLN A 54 42.27 5.40 -26.36
N LEU A 55 41.04 5.10 -25.92
CA LEU A 55 39.81 5.64 -26.51
C LEU A 55 39.55 7.09 -26.07
N ALA A 56 39.87 7.43 -24.82
CA ALA A 56 39.67 8.77 -24.26
C ALA A 56 40.60 9.83 -24.88
N SER A 57 41.83 9.45 -25.28
CA SER A 57 42.77 10.36 -25.97
C SER A 57 42.39 10.68 -27.41
N ALA A 58 41.53 9.88 -28.05
CA ALA A 58 41.07 10.12 -29.42
C ALA A 58 39.84 11.06 -29.51
N LEU A 59 39.16 11.30 -28.38
CA LEU A 59 37.91 12.09 -28.31
C LEU A 59 38.06 13.44 -27.59
N GLY A 60 39.27 13.83 -27.18
CA GLY A 60 39.55 15.18 -26.66
C GLY A 60 38.85 15.53 -25.35
N VAL A 61 38.43 14.55 -24.56
CA VAL A 61 37.80 14.79 -23.25
C VAL A 61 38.89 14.72 -22.16
N HIS A 62 39.29 15.88 -21.65
CA HIS A 62 40.17 15.98 -20.48
C HIS A 62 39.38 15.63 -19.21
N LEU A 63 39.69 14.48 -18.61
CA LEU A 63 39.27 14.13 -17.24
C LEU A 63 40.49 14.18 -16.33
N ASP A 64 40.38 14.94 -15.25
CA ASP A 64 41.44 15.23 -14.29
C ASP A 64 41.77 13.97 -13.45
N SER A 65 42.95 13.41 -13.69
CA SER A 65 43.39 12.09 -13.20
C SER A 65 43.84 12.06 -11.74
N GLN A 66 43.74 13.17 -11.00
CA GLN A 66 44.11 13.19 -9.57
C GLN A 66 42.95 12.85 -8.60
N LYS A 67 41.72 12.65 -9.08
CA LYS A 67 40.57 12.25 -8.24
C LYS A 67 40.15 10.78 -8.32
N LEU A 68 40.77 9.96 -9.17
CA LEU A 68 40.44 8.52 -9.30
C LEU A 68 41.37 7.57 -8.51
N ALA A 69 42.47 8.07 -7.93
CA ALA A 69 43.47 7.25 -7.25
C ALA A 69 43.22 7.03 -5.74
N SER A 70 42.10 7.50 -5.18
CA SER A 70 41.79 7.39 -3.74
C SER A 70 40.68 6.39 -3.39
N LEU A 71 40.37 5.43 -4.26
CA LEU A 71 39.38 4.38 -3.99
C LEU A 71 40.07 3.03 -3.74
N PRO A 72 39.83 2.35 -2.59
CA PRO A 72 40.44 1.05 -2.30
C PRO A 72 39.87 -0.06 -3.19
N ALA A 73 40.74 -0.95 -3.68
CA ALA A 73 40.36 -2.13 -4.47
C ALA A 73 39.64 -3.20 -3.61
N PRO A 74 38.64 -3.94 -4.14
CA PRO A 74 37.99 -5.02 -3.40
C PRO A 74 38.85 -6.28 -3.38
N LYS A 75 39.12 -6.81 -2.18
CA LYS A 75 39.65 -8.16 -1.99
C LYS A 75 38.54 -9.19 -2.19
N GLY A 76 38.79 -10.20 -3.02
CA GLY A 76 37.94 -11.39 -3.13
C GLY A 76 38.15 -12.38 -1.99
N GLY A 77 37.11 -13.16 -1.69
CA GLY A 77 37.13 -14.31 -0.78
C GLY A 77 35.74 -14.60 -0.24
N GLY A 78 35.11 -15.69 -0.71
CA GLY A 78 33.75 -16.07 -0.36
C GLY A 78 33.60 -16.74 1.00
N ALA A 79 32.44 -16.54 1.62
CA ALA A 79 31.65 -17.48 2.42
C ALA A 79 30.36 -16.74 2.87
N GLY A 80 29.23 -17.44 2.85
CA GLY A 80 27.85 -17.00 3.04
C GLY A 80 27.57 -15.67 3.77
N VAL A 81 26.85 -14.78 3.09
CA VAL A 81 26.24 -13.56 3.67
C VAL A 81 24.71 -13.77 3.67
N PRO A 82 23.99 -13.48 4.78
CA PRO A 82 22.53 -13.51 4.78
C PRO A 82 21.96 -12.41 3.87
N LEU A 83 20.95 -12.79 3.08
CA LEU A 83 20.29 -11.96 2.08
C LEU A 83 19.72 -10.66 2.67
N SER A 84 20.32 -9.53 2.34
CA SER A 84 19.77 -8.18 2.46
C SER A 84 19.74 -7.50 1.09
N LYS A 85 18.85 -6.52 0.94
CA LYS A 85 18.98 -5.48 -0.10
C LYS A 85 20.37 -4.80 0.14
N ILE A 86 21.11 -4.47 -0.93
CA ILE A 86 22.59 -4.31 -0.93
C ILE A 86 23.11 -3.13 -0.06
N PRO A 87 24.40 -3.12 0.35
CA PRO A 87 24.86 -2.94 1.72
C PRO A 87 24.79 -1.47 2.22
N GLY A 88 23.91 -1.26 3.21
CA GLY A 88 23.88 -0.16 4.17
C GLY A 88 23.35 -0.75 5.48
N GLU A 89 23.59 -0.12 6.63
CA GLU A 89 23.55 -0.76 7.96
C GLU A 89 22.39 -1.76 8.25
N PRO A 90 22.68 -2.92 8.85
CA PRO A 90 21.65 -3.87 9.26
C PRO A 90 20.75 -3.24 10.34
N LEU A 91 19.43 -3.40 10.22
CA LEU A 91 18.54 -3.27 11.38
C LEU A 91 19.02 -4.29 12.43
N GLN A 92 19.72 -3.82 13.47
CA GLN A 92 20.15 -4.63 14.60
C GLN A 92 18.93 -4.99 15.44
N GLY A 93 18.18 -6.00 15.01
CA GLY A 93 17.45 -6.84 15.94
C GLY A 93 18.48 -7.55 16.81
N THR A 94 18.75 -7.02 18.00
CA THR A 94 19.39 -7.82 19.05
C THR A 94 18.56 -9.10 19.17
N SER A 95 19.22 -10.25 19.11
CA SER A 95 18.67 -11.52 19.57
C SER A 95 18.46 -11.44 21.08
N GLN A 96 17.54 -10.60 21.51
CA GLN A 96 16.86 -10.82 22.76
C GLN A 96 15.82 -11.88 22.44
N ASP A 97 15.91 -12.97 23.19
CA ASP A 97 14.84 -13.92 23.40
C ASP A 97 13.67 -13.17 24.07
N GLN A 98 13.06 -12.23 23.34
CA GLN A 98 11.81 -11.60 23.72
C GLN A 98 10.78 -12.71 23.56
N THR A 99 10.42 -13.32 24.70
CA THR A 99 9.14 -14.00 24.85
C THR A 99 8.11 -13.14 24.14
N ALA A 100 7.53 -13.67 23.05
CA ALA A 100 6.60 -12.95 22.19
C ALA A 100 5.67 -12.10 23.05
N ALA A 101 5.65 -10.77 22.85
CA ALA A 101 4.63 -9.94 23.43
C ALA A 101 3.28 -10.64 23.20
N ASN A 102 2.52 -10.90 24.27
CA ASN A 102 1.32 -11.71 24.18
C ASN A 102 0.42 -11.15 23.09
N TYR A 103 0.22 -11.90 22.02
CA TYR A 103 -0.62 -11.50 20.91
C TYR A 103 -2.02 -11.17 21.43
N THR A 104 -2.42 -9.90 21.34
CA THR A 104 -3.65 -9.38 21.94
C THR A 104 -4.89 -9.58 21.05
N GLY A 105 -4.73 -10.18 19.87
CA GLY A 105 -5.80 -10.35 18.90
C GLY A 105 -6.08 -9.10 18.05
N PRO A 106 -7.23 -9.05 17.36
CA PRO A 106 -7.59 -7.97 16.45
C PRO A 106 -7.73 -6.61 17.12
N HIS A 107 -7.22 -5.56 16.46
CA HIS A 107 -7.34 -4.18 16.90
C HIS A 107 -8.72 -3.58 16.51
N ASN A 108 -9.77 -3.96 17.25
CA ASN A 108 -11.13 -3.49 16.96
C ASN A 108 -11.37 -2.03 17.43
N ASN A 109 -10.64 -1.10 16.83
CA ASN A 109 -10.91 0.32 16.91
C ASN A 109 -12.04 0.68 15.92
N PHE A 110 -13.23 0.94 16.46
CA PHE A 110 -14.41 1.31 15.67
C PHE A 110 -14.51 2.81 15.39
N ARG A 111 -13.47 3.60 15.72
CA ARG A 111 -13.41 5.01 15.36
C ARG A 111 -13.42 5.11 13.84
N PRO A 112 -14.35 5.89 13.25
CA PRO A 112 -14.30 6.18 11.83
C PRO A 112 -12.99 6.89 11.46
N VAL A 113 -12.41 6.52 10.33
CA VAL A 113 -11.27 7.20 9.72
C VAL A 113 -11.82 8.23 8.73
N GLU A 114 -11.48 9.48 8.94
CA GLU A 114 -11.86 10.58 8.05
C GLU A 114 -11.22 10.43 6.67
N ALA A 115 -11.97 10.82 5.64
CA ALA A 115 -11.49 10.77 4.27
C ALA A 115 -10.74 12.06 3.91
N VAL A 116 -9.62 11.94 3.19
CA VAL A 116 -8.99 13.11 2.54
C VAL A 116 -9.22 13.06 1.03
N HIS A 117 -9.59 14.19 0.45
CA HIS A 117 -9.95 14.30 -0.96
C HIS A 117 -8.75 14.79 -1.77
N THR A 118 -8.45 14.10 -2.86
CA THR A 118 -7.42 14.56 -3.80
C THR A 118 -8.01 15.42 -4.89
N ARG A 119 -7.19 16.28 -5.50
CA ARG A 119 -7.42 16.72 -6.88
C ARG A 119 -7.28 15.52 -7.84
N PRO A 120 -7.77 15.61 -9.09
CA PRO A 120 -7.60 14.53 -10.06
C PRO A 120 -6.14 14.07 -10.20
N LEU A 121 -5.91 12.76 -10.22
CA LEU A 121 -4.58 12.16 -10.29
C LEU A 121 -3.77 12.69 -11.48
N ARG A 122 -4.40 12.89 -12.64
CA ARG A 122 -3.76 13.51 -13.82
C ARG A 122 -3.16 14.89 -13.56
N GLN A 123 -3.60 15.57 -12.51
CA GLN A 123 -3.09 16.88 -12.10
C GLN A 123 -2.04 16.75 -10.99
N LEU A 124 -2.06 15.68 -10.17
CA LEU A 124 -1.10 15.47 -9.08
C LEU A 124 0.34 15.48 -9.61
N PRO A 125 1.31 16.07 -8.87
CA PRO A 125 2.70 16.04 -9.27
C PRO A 125 3.16 14.60 -9.06
N LYS A 126 3.60 13.96 -10.15
CA LYS A 126 4.13 12.59 -10.08
C LYS A 126 5.39 12.59 -9.23
N ILE A 127 5.48 11.69 -8.26
CA ILE A 127 6.77 11.33 -7.65
C ILE A 127 7.42 10.30 -8.59
N PRO A 128 8.54 10.63 -9.26
CA PRO A 128 9.24 9.66 -10.07
C PRO A 128 9.69 8.48 -9.20
N PRO A 129 9.55 7.22 -9.65
CA PRO A 129 9.98 6.04 -8.87
C PRO A 129 11.41 6.12 -8.34
N ALA A 130 12.32 6.74 -9.11
CA ALA A 130 13.71 6.91 -8.72
C ALA A 130 13.94 7.88 -7.54
N LEU A 131 12.97 8.76 -7.24
CA LEU A 131 13.05 9.75 -6.17
C LEU A 131 12.27 9.33 -4.91
N ALA A 132 11.52 8.22 -4.96
CA ALA A 132 10.84 7.72 -3.78
C ALA A 132 11.87 7.23 -2.74
N VAL A 133 11.62 7.56 -1.47
CA VAL A 133 12.44 7.08 -0.36
C VAL A 133 12.35 5.56 -0.33
N ARG A 134 13.51 4.90 -0.36
CA ARG A 134 13.59 3.44 -0.28
C ARG A 134 13.61 3.03 1.18
N ARG A 135 12.70 2.13 1.56
CA ARG A 135 12.70 1.49 2.87
C ARG A 135 12.93 0.00 2.72
N GLU A 136 13.77 -0.53 3.60
CA GLU A 136 14.05 -1.96 3.65
C GLU A 136 13.11 -2.63 4.63
N VAL A 137 12.05 -3.23 4.10
CA VAL A 137 11.24 -4.19 4.85
C VAL A 137 11.84 -5.58 4.63
N ARG A 138 12.16 -6.26 5.74
CA ARG A 138 12.56 -7.67 5.74
C ARG A 138 11.30 -8.52 5.56
N GLU A 139 11.35 -9.46 4.64
CA GLU A 139 10.26 -10.41 4.48
C GLU A 139 10.11 -11.29 5.73
N PRO A 140 8.86 -11.52 6.20
CA PRO A 140 8.60 -12.42 7.31
C PRO A 140 8.96 -13.88 7.00
N ALA A 141 9.27 -14.63 8.07
CA ALA A 141 9.53 -16.05 8.00
C ALA A 141 8.26 -16.82 7.60
N ARG A 142 8.34 -17.61 6.53
CA ARG A 142 7.19 -18.37 6.02
C ARG A 142 6.78 -19.48 7.00
N PRO A 143 5.49 -19.66 7.30
CA PRO A 143 5.03 -20.79 8.11
C PRO A 143 5.34 -22.12 7.43
N LYS A 144 5.79 -23.11 8.20
CA LYS A 144 6.04 -24.46 7.68
C LYS A 144 4.74 -25.11 7.19
N PRO A 145 4.71 -25.65 5.96
CA PRO A 145 3.57 -26.42 5.47
C PRO A 145 3.25 -27.66 6.32
N PRO A 146 2.02 -28.19 6.24
CA PRO A 146 1.66 -29.49 6.79
C PRO A 146 2.55 -30.60 6.23
N THR A 147 2.85 -31.57 7.08
CA THR A 147 3.69 -32.74 6.73
C THR A 147 2.85 -34.00 6.56
N ASP A 148 1.53 -33.91 6.57
CA ASP A 148 0.66 -35.06 6.35
C ASP A 148 0.70 -35.51 4.89
N THR A 149 0.54 -36.82 4.69
CA THR A 149 0.56 -37.39 3.34
C THR A 149 -0.74 -37.06 2.63
N PRO A 150 -0.70 -36.52 1.40
CA PRO A 150 -1.89 -36.31 0.58
C PRO A 150 -2.57 -37.65 0.27
N THR A 151 -3.89 -37.73 0.39
CA THR A 151 -4.68 -38.94 0.05
C THR A 151 -4.91 -39.12 -1.46
N GLY A 152 -4.37 -38.21 -2.28
CA GLY A 152 -4.39 -38.29 -3.75
C GLY A 152 -5.57 -37.55 -4.38
N GLY A 153 -5.34 -36.87 -5.50
CA GLY A 153 -6.35 -36.08 -6.23
C GLY A 153 -6.20 -36.18 -7.73
N PHE A 154 -7.17 -35.66 -8.49
CA PHE A 154 -7.09 -35.68 -9.96
C PHE A 154 -5.87 -34.91 -10.46
N LYS A 155 -5.15 -35.54 -11.39
CA LYS A 155 -3.97 -34.98 -12.06
C LYS A 155 -4.14 -35.15 -13.56
N GLN A 156 -3.88 -34.08 -14.29
CA GLN A 156 -3.90 -34.04 -15.74
C GLN A 156 -2.46 -34.03 -16.25
N THR A 157 -2.00 -35.17 -16.78
CA THR A 157 -0.63 -35.34 -17.31
C THR A 157 -0.53 -35.21 -18.83
N LEU A 158 -1.66 -34.93 -19.50
CA LEU A 158 -1.72 -34.68 -20.93
C LEU A 158 -2.54 -33.42 -21.18
N PRO A 159 -2.11 -32.53 -22.09
CA PRO A 159 -2.89 -31.36 -22.42
C PRO A 159 -4.22 -31.76 -23.07
N GLY A 160 -5.28 -31.02 -22.75
CA GLY A 160 -6.57 -31.15 -23.44
C GLY A 160 -6.56 -30.48 -24.81
N PRO A 161 -7.73 -30.39 -25.48
CA PRO A 161 -7.85 -29.81 -26.81
C PRO A 161 -7.28 -28.38 -26.92
N VAL A 162 -6.75 -28.04 -28.10
CA VAL A 162 -6.24 -26.68 -28.38
C VAL A 162 -7.39 -25.65 -28.39
N LEU A 163 -8.58 -26.05 -28.84
CA LEU A 163 -9.78 -25.19 -28.88
C LEU A 163 -10.23 -24.74 -27.48
N SER A 164 -9.76 -25.41 -26.43
CA SER A 164 -10.06 -25.11 -25.03
C SER A 164 -9.18 -24.01 -24.44
N ALA A 165 -8.22 -23.47 -25.20
CA ALA A 165 -7.39 -22.33 -24.78
C ALA A 165 -8.00 -21.00 -25.25
N PRO A 166 -7.93 -19.92 -24.44
CA PRO A 166 -8.38 -18.62 -24.87
C PRO A 166 -7.39 -18.04 -25.91
N THR A 167 -7.90 -17.35 -26.92
CA THR A 167 -7.07 -16.77 -27.99
C THR A 167 -6.67 -15.33 -27.66
N PRO A 168 -5.46 -14.89 -28.01
CA PRO A 168 -5.08 -13.48 -27.87
C PRO A 168 -6.05 -12.56 -28.63
N THR A 169 -6.41 -11.43 -28.03
CA THR A 169 -7.24 -10.40 -28.71
C THR A 169 -6.42 -9.53 -29.66
N GLY A 170 -5.08 -9.61 -29.58
CA GLY A 170 -4.15 -8.72 -30.25
C GLY A 170 -3.71 -7.52 -29.40
N VAL A 171 -4.26 -7.33 -28.20
CA VAL A 171 -3.83 -6.24 -27.30
C VAL A 171 -2.82 -6.75 -26.27
N SER A 172 -1.58 -6.25 -26.35
CA SER A 172 -0.51 -6.59 -25.40
C SER A 172 0.58 -5.52 -25.38
N TRP A 173 1.07 -5.17 -24.20
CA TRP A 173 2.08 -4.13 -24.00
C TRP A 173 2.92 -4.38 -22.74
N ASP A 174 4.01 -3.64 -22.60
CA ASP A 174 4.87 -3.70 -21.42
C ASP A 174 4.20 -2.97 -20.24
N GLY A 175 4.19 -3.63 -19.07
CA GLY A 175 3.68 -3.05 -17.84
C GLY A 175 4.74 -2.27 -17.06
N VAL A 176 4.44 -1.98 -15.80
CA VAL A 176 5.36 -1.43 -14.79
C VAL A 176 6.47 -2.46 -14.55
N GLY A 177 7.66 -2.15 -15.06
CA GLY A 177 8.84 -3.01 -15.03
C GLY A 177 9.90 -2.50 -16.01
N VAL A 178 11.06 -3.15 -16.05
CA VAL A 178 12.17 -2.73 -16.92
C VAL A 178 11.72 -2.66 -18.39
N GLY A 179 11.93 -1.50 -19.01
CA GLY A 179 11.53 -1.19 -20.38
C GLY A 179 10.34 -0.23 -20.50
N LEU A 180 9.60 0.02 -19.42
CA LEU A 180 8.69 1.16 -19.37
C LEU A 180 9.48 2.45 -19.13
N ALA A 181 9.34 3.45 -20.00
CA ALA A 181 10.06 4.71 -19.86
C ALA A 181 9.72 5.40 -18.52
N GLY A 182 10.74 5.81 -17.78
CA GLY A 182 10.61 6.45 -16.46
C GLY A 182 10.50 5.48 -15.28
N PHE A 183 10.47 4.17 -15.51
CA PHE A 183 10.52 3.17 -14.45
C PHE A 183 11.97 2.80 -14.10
N VAL A 184 12.23 2.57 -12.81
CA VAL A 184 13.48 2.02 -12.29
C VAL A 184 13.14 0.96 -11.25
N PRO A 185 13.72 -0.25 -11.30
CA PRO A 185 13.55 -1.25 -10.25
C PRO A 185 13.92 -0.70 -8.87
N SER A 186 12.99 -0.77 -7.93
CA SER A 186 13.15 -0.26 -6.57
C SER A 186 12.80 -1.26 -5.47
N SER A 187 12.36 -2.45 -5.86
CA SER A 187 11.93 -3.50 -4.94
C SER A 187 12.34 -4.89 -5.44
N ASN A 188 12.44 -5.82 -4.49
CA ASN A 188 12.64 -7.25 -4.74
C ASN A 188 11.75 -8.05 -3.77
N PRO A 189 10.90 -8.96 -4.26
CA PRO A 189 10.56 -9.19 -5.69
C PRO A 189 9.62 -8.12 -6.26
N PRO A 190 9.19 -8.21 -7.54
CA PRO A 190 8.02 -7.46 -8.00
C PRO A 190 6.74 -8.06 -7.43
N ASP A 191 5.73 -7.22 -7.18
CA ASP A 191 4.41 -7.66 -6.76
C ASP A 191 3.41 -7.23 -7.82
N THR A 192 3.35 -8.00 -8.91
CA THR A 192 2.63 -7.64 -10.12
C THR A 192 1.11 -7.77 -9.91
N ASN A 193 0.46 -6.68 -9.50
CA ASN A 193 -0.98 -6.61 -9.35
C ASN A 193 -1.60 -5.72 -10.44
N GLY A 194 -2.76 -6.10 -10.96
CA GLY A 194 -3.45 -5.30 -11.96
C GLY A 194 -4.91 -5.67 -12.15
N ARG A 195 -5.69 -4.69 -12.63
CA ARG A 195 -7.14 -4.82 -12.82
C ARG A 195 -7.59 -4.03 -14.04
N VAL A 196 -8.43 -4.66 -14.85
CA VAL A 196 -9.17 -3.99 -15.92
C VAL A 196 -10.45 -3.35 -15.37
N GLY A 197 -10.70 -2.10 -15.74
CA GLY A 197 -11.95 -1.38 -15.50
C GLY A 197 -12.73 -1.14 -16.78
N ALA A 198 -13.68 -0.21 -16.74
CA ALA A 198 -14.54 0.06 -17.89
C ALA A 198 -13.78 0.61 -19.13
N LYS A 199 -12.72 1.41 -18.91
CA LYS A 199 -11.98 2.11 -19.97
C LYS A 199 -10.45 1.97 -19.87
N GLN A 200 -9.96 1.57 -18.71
CA GLN A 200 -8.53 1.63 -18.37
C GLN A 200 -8.08 0.30 -17.76
N TYR A 201 -6.78 0.07 -17.80
CA TYR A 201 -6.11 -0.97 -17.05
C TYR A 201 -5.16 -0.28 -16.07
N VAL A 202 -5.26 -0.60 -14.78
CA VAL A 202 -4.33 -0.11 -13.76
C VAL A 202 -3.45 -1.28 -13.35
N GLN A 203 -2.15 -1.05 -13.32
CA GLN A 203 -1.18 -1.99 -12.79
C GLN A 203 -0.38 -1.29 -11.70
N TRP A 204 -0.21 -1.95 -10.57
CA TRP A 204 0.65 -1.53 -9.49
C TRP A 204 1.60 -2.68 -9.21
N ASN A 205 2.88 -2.43 -9.42
CA ASN A 205 3.94 -3.40 -9.19
C ASN A 205 4.81 -2.92 -8.03
N ASN A 206 4.62 -3.57 -6.88
CA ASN A 206 5.23 -3.24 -5.60
C ASN A 206 5.19 -1.72 -5.31
N THR A 207 6.29 -0.98 -5.45
CA THR A 207 6.36 0.45 -5.06
C THR A 207 6.01 1.44 -6.17
N SER A 208 5.56 0.97 -7.35
CA SER A 208 5.25 1.82 -8.52
C SER A 208 3.96 1.41 -9.23
N PHE A 209 3.22 2.38 -9.75
CA PHE A 209 1.98 2.12 -10.48
C PHE A 209 1.85 2.95 -11.77
N ALA A 210 0.99 2.48 -12.67
CA ALA A 210 0.65 3.14 -13.92
C ALA A 210 -0.80 2.88 -14.33
N VAL A 211 -1.35 3.82 -15.12
CA VAL A 211 -2.69 3.74 -15.71
C VAL A 211 -2.54 3.69 -17.22
N PHE A 212 -3.17 2.71 -17.85
CA PHE A 212 -3.14 2.49 -19.30
C PHE A 212 -4.55 2.57 -19.90
N ASN A 213 -4.63 2.99 -21.15
CA ASN A 213 -5.81 2.77 -21.97
C ASN A 213 -5.92 1.27 -22.27
N LYS A 214 -7.02 0.61 -21.87
CA LYS A 214 -7.11 -0.86 -22.01
C LYS A 214 -7.15 -1.35 -23.46
N THR A 215 -7.62 -0.52 -24.38
CA THR A 215 -7.79 -0.88 -25.80
C THR A 215 -6.52 -0.68 -26.60
N THR A 216 -5.76 0.38 -26.32
CA THR A 216 -4.55 0.72 -27.10
C THR A 216 -3.24 0.38 -26.39
N GLY A 217 -3.28 0.12 -25.08
CA GLY A 217 -2.09 -0.03 -24.23
C GLY A 217 -1.34 1.29 -23.98
N ALA A 218 -1.87 2.44 -24.43
CA ALA A 218 -1.22 3.73 -24.24
C ALA A 218 -1.17 4.13 -22.76
N LEU A 219 0.00 4.59 -22.32
CA LEU A 219 0.21 5.09 -20.97
C LEU A 219 -0.56 6.42 -20.77
N LEU A 220 -1.50 6.45 -19.83
CA LEU A 220 -2.29 7.63 -19.48
C LEU A 220 -1.70 8.36 -18.26
N TYR A 221 -1.14 7.60 -17.31
CA TYR A 221 -0.48 8.14 -16.12
C TYR A 221 0.60 7.17 -15.62
N GLY A 222 1.61 7.70 -14.92
CA GLY A 222 2.74 6.94 -14.41
C GLY A 222 3.89 6.78 -15.42
N PRO A 223 4.82 5.83 -15.16
CA PRO A 223 4.98 5.17 -13.87
C PRO A 223 5.25 6.20 -12.77
N ALA A 224 4.63 6.03 -11.61
CA ALA A 224 4.79 6.90 -10.46
C ALA A 224 4.97 6.06 -9.20
N ALA A 225 5.66 6.60 -8.20
CA ALA A 225 5.73 5.96 -6.88
C ALA A 225 4.33 5.84 -6.27
N GLY A 226 4.05 4.73 -5.59
CA GLY A 226 2.75 4.43 -4.97
C GLY A 226 2.23 5.54 -4.06
N ASN A 227 3.09 6.04 -3.18
CA ASN A 227 2.79 7.14 -2.25
C ASN A 227 2.45 8.48 -2.91
N THR A 228 2.58 8.61 -4.24
CA THR A 228 2.04 9.76 -5.00
C THR A 228 0.53 9.92 -4.76
N LEU A 229 -0.22 8.81 -4.65
CA LEU A 229 -1.67 8.85 -4.41
C LEU A 229 -2.01 9.49 -3.06
N PHE A 230 -1.15 9.30 -2.06
CA PHE A 230 -1.45 9.61 -0.66
C PHE A 230 -0.87 10.95 -0.18
N GLN A 231 -0.24 11.74 -1.05
CA GLN A 231 0.41 13.00 -0.65
C GLN A 231 -0.55 13.97 0.06
N SER A 232 -1.81 14.03 -0.37
CA SER A 232 -2.81 14.90 0.27
C SER A 232 -3.20 14.46 1.68
N LEU A 233 -3.05 13.17 2.02
CA LEU A 233 -3.41 12.61 3.32
C LEU A 233 -2.42 13.02 4.43
N GLY A 234 -1.15 13.27 4.07
CA GLY A 234 -0.08 13.46 5.05
C GLY A 234 0.29 12.16 5.77
N GLY A 235 0.96 12.30 6.92
CA GLY A 235 1.28 11.18 7.81
C GLY A 235 2.12 10.07 7.17
N VAL A 236 1.92 8.84 7.66
CA VAL A 236 2.72 7.67 7.26
C VAL A 236 2.40 7.24 5.83
N CYS A 237 1.14 7.28 5.40
CA CYS A 237 0.75 6.95 4.02
C CYS A 237 1.35 7.89 2.95
N ALA A 238 1.59 9.17 3.27
CA ALA A 238 2.27 10.09 2.35
C ALA A 238 3.79 9.87 2.30
N THR A 239 4.39 9.44 3.41
CA THR A 239 5.86 9.37 3.57
C THR A 239 6.43 7.97 3.32
N HIS A 240 5.62 6.92 3.45
CA HIS A 240 5.97 5.53 3.19
C HIS A 240 5.49 5.07 1.82
N ASN A 241 6.28 4.18 1.21
CA ASN A 241 6.00 3.61 -0.11
C ASN A 241 6.42 2.13 -0.10
N ASP A 242 5.90 1.40 0.89
CA ASP A 242 6.50 0.16 1.37
C ASP A 242 6.16 -1.04 0.47
N GLY A 243 5.05 -1.00 -0.28
CA GLY A 243 4.71 -2.03 -1.27
C GLY A 243 3.44 -2.83 -0.99
N ASP A 244 3.46 -4.11 -1.37
CA ASP A 244 2.34 -5.06 -1.37
C ASP A 244 1.00 -4.48 -1.86
N PRO A 245 0.96 -4.03 -3.13
CA PRO A 245 -0.20 -3.32 -3.62
C PRO A 245 -1.33 -4.26 -3.98
N VAL A 246 -2.56 -3.76 -3.83
CA VAL A 246 -3.74 -4.34 -4.47
C VAL A 246 -4.43 -3.30 -5.34
N VAL A 247 -4.67 -3.69 -6.59
CA VAL A 247 -5.50 -2.96 -7.54
C VAL A 247 -6.81 -3.73 -7.70
N ALA A 248 -7.91 -3.14 -7.24
CA ALA A 248 -9.25 -3.68 -7.40
C ALA A 248 -10.16 -2.68 -8.15
N PHE A 249 -11.25 -3.20 -8.71
CA PHE A 249 -12.26 -2.41 -9.38
C PHE A 249 -13.63 -2.91 -8.96
N ASP A 250 -14.35 -2.03 -8.28
CA ASP A 250 -15.71 -2.24 -7.82
C ASP A 250 -16.66 -2.06 -8.99
N ILE A 251 -17.04 -3.17 -9.60
CA ILE A 251 -17.87 -3.20 -10.80
C ILE A 251 -19.31 -2.72 -10.54
N LEU A 252 -19.78 -2.77 -9.29
CA LEU A 252 -21.12 -2.31 -8.92
C LEU A 252 -21.18 -0.79 -8.82
N ALA A 253 -20.07 -0.15 -8.41
CA ALA A 253 -19.98 1.30 -8.31
C ALA A 253 -19.15 1.97 -9.43
N GLY A 254 -18.50 1.18 -10.28
CA GLY A 254 -17.53 1.66 -11.25
C GLY A 254 -16.39 2.45 -10.61
N ARG A 255 -15.83 1.98 -9.47
CA ARG A 255 -14.75 2.67 -8.74
C ARG A 255 -13.47 1.85 -8.69
N TRP A 256 -12.34 2.54 -8.71
CA TRP A 256 -11.02 1.97 -8.47
C TRP A 256 -10.73 1.96 -6.98
N ILE A 257 -10.17 0.86 -6.50
CA ILE A 257 -9.68 0.70 -5.13
C ILE A 257 -8.20 0.34 -5.26
N LEU A 258 -7.35 1.29 -4.88
CA LEU A 258 -5.90 1.15 -4.95
C LEU A 258 -5.36 1.21 -3.54
N SER A 259 -4.46 0.30 -3.18
CA SER A 259 -3.97 0.21 -1.81
C SER A 259 -2.52 -0.26 -1.76
N GLN A 260 -1.83 0.16 -0.70
CA GLN A 260 -0.52 -0.36 -0.28
C GLN A 260 -0.52 -0.48 1.25
N PHE A 261 0.31 -1.37 1.79
CA PHE A 261 0.55 -1.36 3.23
C PHE A 261 1.55 -0.27 3.62
N VAL A 262 1.63 -0.02 4.92
CA VAL A 262 2.74 0.69 5.57
C VAL A 262 3.13 -0.14 6.78
N VAL A 263 4.42 -0.32 6.99
CA VAL A 263 4.95 -1.18 8.06
C VAL A 263 6.16 -0.55 8.73
N GLY A 264 6.33 -0.81 10.02
CA GLY A 264 7.37 -0.16 10.82
C GLY A 264 7.14 1.35 10.98
N ALA A 265 5.87 1.78 10.96
CA ALA A 265 5.48 3.12 11.36
C ALA A 265 5.44 3.26 12.89
N ASP A 266 5.53 4.49 13.37
CA ASP A 266 5.45 4.86 14.78
C ASP A 266 4.36 5.95 14.92
N PRO A 267 3.45 5.88 15.91
CA PRO A 267 3.37 4.90 17.01
C PRO A 267 2.68 3.57 16.66
N GLU A 268 2.02 3.49 15.51
CA GLU A 268 1.25 2.31 15.10
C GLU A 268 1.98 1.55 13.98
N PHE A 269 2.32 0.29 14.23
CA PHE A 269 3.28 -0.44 13.40
C PHE A 269 2.81 -0.68 11.95
N SER A 270 1.56 -1.13 11.77
CA SER A 270 1.01 -1.51 10.48
C SER A 270 -0.25 -0.74 10.13
N HIS A 271 -0.26 -0.22 8.89
CA HIS A 271 -1.39 0.47 8.29
C HIS A 271 -1.71 -0.07 6.91
N GLN A 272 -2.93 0.16 6.45
CA GLN A 272 -3.36 -0.03 5.08
C GLN A 272 -3.83 1.31 4.52
N CYS A 273 -3.05 1.86 3.59
CA CYS A 273 -3.43 3.06 2.85
C CYS A 273 -4.38 2.66 1.72
N VAL A 274 -5.57 3.25 1.66
CA VAL A 274 -6.60 2.91 0.66
C VAL A 274 -7.07 4.18 -0.06
N ALA A 275 -7.04 4.14 -1.39
CA ALA A 275 -7.54 5.18 -2.27
C ALA A 275 -8.74 4.66 -3.07
N VAL A 276 -9.90 5.30 -2.94
CA VAL A 276 -11.13 4.99 -3.67
C VAL A 276 -11.42 6.10 -4.67
N SER A 277 -11.51 5.78 -5.97
CA SER A 277 -11.77 6.83 -6.99
C SER A 277 -13.18 7.38 -6.88
N GLN A 278 -13.37 8.64 -7.27
CA GLN A 278 -14.69 9.28 -7.30
C GLN A 278 -15.54 8.88 -8.51
N THR A 279 -14.91 8.38 -9.57
CA THR A 279 -15.57 7.93 -10.82
C THR A 279 -14.84 6.70 -11.39
N GLU A 280 -15.27 6.22 -12.55
CA GLU A 280 -14.64 5.10 -13.25
C GLU A 280 -13.32 5.46 -13.97
N ASP A 281 -12.94 6.74 -13.95
CA ASP A 281 -11.66 7.22 -14.47
C ASP A 281 -10.58 7.15 -13.39
N ALA A 282 -9.63 6.22 -13.53
CA ALA A 282 -8.48 6.05 -12.65
C ALA A 282 -7.54 7.26 -12.63
N THR A 283 -7.67 8.20 -13.57
CA THR A 283 -6.90 9.46 -13.55
C THR A 283 -7.66 10.60 -12.86
N GLY A 284 -8.86 10.32 -12.35
CA GLY A 284 -9.73 11.22 -11.60
C GLY A 284 -9.29 11.44 -10.16
N ALA A 285 -10.17 12.06 -9.37
CA ALA A 285 -9.94 12.33 -7.95
C ALA A 285 -10.22 11.09 -7.09
N TYR A 286 -9.63 11.03 -5.90
CA TYR A 286 -9.74 9.92 -4.95
C TYR A 286 -10.14 10.41 -3.56
N PHE A 287 -10.79 9.52 -2.80
CA PHE A 287 -10.91 9.57 -1.35
C PHE A 287 -9.82 8.69 -0.75
N LEU A 288 -9.04 9.23 0.18
CA LEU A 288 -7.90 8.58 0.78
C LEU A 288 -8.18 8.26 2.25
N TYR A 289 -7.76 7.08 2.69
CA TYR A 289 -7.91 6.59 4.04
C TYR A 289 -6.59 5.96 4.53
N ASP A 290 -6.29 6.18 5.80
CA ASP A 290 -5.22 5.52 6.56
C ASP A 290 -5.86 4.64 7.64
N PHE A 291 -5.87 3.33 7.42
CA PHE A 291 -6.41 2.37 8.36
C PHE A 291 -5.29 1.68 9.14
N VAL A 292 -5.26 1.86 10.46
CA VAL A 292 -4.34 1.13 11.34
C VAL A 292 -4.77 -0.33 11.42
N THR A 293 -4.06 -1.22 10.73
CA THR A 293 -4.39 -2.64 10.68
C THR A 293 -3.93 -3.38 11.93
N ASP A 294 -2.74 -3.03 12.45
CA ASP A 294 -2.26 -3.52 13.74
C ASP A 294 -1.25 -2.55 14.36
N PRO A 295 -1.42 -2.13 15.63
CA PRO A 295 -0.55 -1.14 16.24
C PRO A 295 0.84 -1.69 16.61
N ALA A 296 1.02 -3.02 16.70
CA ALA A 296 2.26 -3.62 17.21
C ALA A 296 2.86 -4.70 16.31
N ASN A 297 2.07 -5.26 15.40
CA ASN A 297 2.44 -6.43 14.62
C ASN A 297 2.53 -6.10 13.14
N PHE A 298 3.39 -6.81 12.42
CA PHE A 298 3.50 -6.68 10.97
C PHE A 298 2.32 -7.40 10.30
N VAL A 299 1.44 -6.64 9.65
CA VAL A 299 0.42 -7.18 8.74
C VAL A 299 0.98 -7.22 7.31
N ASP A 300 1.31 -8.43 6.85
CA ASP A 300 1.91 -8.71 5.55
C ASP A 300 0.90 -9.33 4.56
N TYR A 301 1.27 -9.36 3.28
CA TYR A 301 0.58 -10.08 2.23
C TYR A 301 -0.91 -9.71 2.05
N PRO A 302 -1.29 -8.41 2.06
CA PRO A 302 -2.67 -7.99 1.89
C PRO A 302 -3.23 -8.43 0.54
N LYS A 303 -4.39 -9.10 0.54
CA LYS A 303 -5.19 -9.36 -0.66
C LYS A 303 -6.60 -8.85 -0.46
N ILE A 304 -7.08 -8.01 -1.39
CA ILE A 304 -8.40 -7.38 -1.33
C ILE A 304 -9.36 -8.00 -2.35
N GLY A 305 -10.60 -8.22 -1.93
CA GLY A 305 -11.74 -8.57 -2.77
C GLY A 305 -12.91 -7.60 -2.56
N VAL A 306 -13.68 -7.36 -3.62
CA VAL A 306 -14.90 -6.52 -3.55
C VAL A 306 -16.11 -7.38 -3.26
N TRP A 307 -16.90 -6.94 -2.27
CA TRP A 307 -18.23 -7.49 -1.96
C TRP A 307 -19.24 -6.35 -1.81
N PRO A 308 -20.56 -6.58 -1.98
CA PRO A 308 -21.55 -5.50 -1.95
C PRO A 308 -21.58 -4.66 -0.66
N ASP A 309 -21.27 -5.29 0.48
CA ASP A 309 -21.36 -4.67 1.82
C ASP A 309 -20.01 -4.20 2.39
N GLY A 310 -18.88 -4.44 1.70
CA GLY A 310 -17.56 -4.10 2.23
C GLY A 310 -16.42 -4.38 1.26
N TYR A 311 -15.27 -3.73 1.50
CA TYR A 311 -14.01 -4.13 0.89
C TYR A 311 -13.29 -5.08 1.85
N TYR A 312 -13.11 -6.33 1.45
CA TYR A 312 -12.59 -7.39 2.29
C TYR A 312 -11.12 -7.59 2.02
N MET A 313 -10.31 -7.63 3.08
CA MET A 313 -8.87 -7.86 2.99
C MET A 313 -8.48 -9.05 3.85
N SER A 314 -7.68 -9.96 3.30
CA SER A 314 -6.90 -10.92 4.08
C SER A 314 -5.52 -10.38 4.35
N GLY A 315 -4.99 -10.59 5.56
CA GLY A 315 -3.60 -10.27 5.91
C GLY A 315 -2.96 -11.32 6.82
N HIS A 316 -1.64 -11.47 6.73
CA HIS A 316 -0.85 -12.33 7.58
C HIS A 316 -0.25 -11.51 8.72
N VAL A 317 -0.62 -11.81 9.96
CA VAL A 317 -0.14 -11.08 11.13
C VAL A 317 1.10 -11.79 11.67
N PHE A 318 2.24 -11.11 11.64
CA PHE A 318 3.50 -11.53 12.25
C PHE A 318 3.85 -10.63 13.41
N ASN A 319 4.69 -11.09 14.34
CA ASN A 319 5.33 -10.16 15.28
C ASN A 319 6.10 -9.06 14.49
N SER A 320 6.38 -7.94 15.13
CA SER A 320 7.03 -6.77 14.50
C SER A 320 8.35 -7.11 13.78
N THR A 321 9.09 -8.12 14.23
CA THR A 321 10.35 -8.57 13.60
C THR A 321 10.15 -9.54 12.44
N GLY A 322 8.91 -9.95 12.15
CA GLY A 322 8.59 -10.92 11.09
C GLY A 322 9.08 -12.35 11.36
N THR A 323 9.47 -12.69 12.58
CA THR A 323 10.06 -14.01 12.91
C THR A 323 9.03 -15.04 13.37
N ALA A 324 7.83 -14.62 13.76
CA ALA A 324 6.76 -15.49 14.23
C ALA A 324 5.43 -15.15 13.56
N PHE A 325 4.80 -16.15 12.94
CA PHE A 325 3.45 -16.03 12.38
C PHE A 325 2.41 -16.16 13.49
N LEU A 326 1.66 -15.08 13.73
CA LEU A 326 0.71 -14.96 14.82
C LEU A 326 -0.67 -15.37 14.36
N ALA A 327 -1.23 -14.77 13.31
CA ALA A 327 -2.61 -15.04 12.91
C ALA A 327 -2.86 -14.82 11.41
N GLY A 328 -3.83 -15.53 10.87
CA GLY A 328 -4.52 -15.11 9.66
C GLY A 328 -5.69 -14.22 10.05
N ARG A 329 -5.75 -12.99 9.53
CA ARG A 329 -6.79 -12.01 9.89
C ARG A 329 -7.57 -11.54 8.65
N ILE A 330 -8.88 -11.36 8.83
CA ILE A 330 -9.76 -10.69 7.87
C ILE A 330 -10.08 -9.29 8.38
N PHE A 331 -9.96 -8.32 7.48
CA PHE A 331 -10.37 -6.94 7.66
C PHE A 331 -11.51 -6.63 6.70
N VAL A 332 -12.46 -5.81 7.13
CA VAL A 332 -13.55 -5.32 6.28
C VAL A 332 -13.67 -3.82 6.44
N PHE A 333 -13.56 -3.09 5.34
CA PHE A 333 -13.70 -1.64 5.30
C PHE A 333 -15.11 -1.25 4.83
N GLU A 334 -15.68 -0.21 5.45
CA GLU A 334 -17.07 0.23 5.27
C GLU A 334 -17.30 0.88 3.89
N ARG A 335 -17.45 0.03 2.86
CA ARG A 335 -17.59 0.38 1.44
C ARG A 335 -18.56 1.53 1.18
N GLU A 336 -19.75 1.51 1.78
CA GLU A 336 -20.77 2.53 1.52
C GLU A 336 -20.28 3.96 1.87
N LYS A 337 -19.57 4.11 2.99
CA LYS A 337 -18.98 5.39 3.41
C LYS A 337 -17.79 5.77 2.54
N MET A 338 -16.95 4.79 2.21
CA MET A 338 -15.77 5.01 1.35
C MET A 338 -16.11 5.46 -0.06
N LEU A 339 -17.23 4.98 -0.63
CA LEU A 339 -17.73 5.43 -1.94
C LEU A 339 -18.20 6.89 -1.96
N LYS A 340 -18.51 7.45 -0.77
CA LYS A 340 -19.02 8.81 -0.58
C LYS A 340 -17.93 9.78 -0.11
N GLY A 341 -16.73 9.29 0.25
CA GLY A 341 -15.71 10.12 0.90
C GLY A 341 -16.09 10.54 2.30
N LEU A 342 -16.85 9.71 3.01
CA LEU A 342 -17.26 9.96 4.40
C LEU A 342 -16.32 9.22 5.37
N PRO A 343 -16.30 9.61 6.65
CA PRO A 343 -15.66 8.84 7.69
C PRO A 343 -16.12 7.38 7.65
N ALA A 344 -15.16 6.46 7.51
CA ALA A 344 -15.41 5.04 7.28
C ALA A 344 -14.73 4.19 8.35
N ARG A 345 -15.39 3.12 8.77
CA ARG A 345 -14.86 2.22 9.80
C ARG A 345 -14.17 1.00 9.20
N GLN A 346 -13.33 0.38 10.01
CA GLN A 346 -12.81 -0.96 9.77
C GLN A 346 -13.32 -1.95 10.82
N LEU A 347 -13.51 -3.20 10.42
CA LEU A 347 -13.76 -4.33 11.31
C LEU A 347 -12.68 -5.38 11.09
N GLN A 348 -12.29 -6.09 12.14
CA GLN A 348 -11.31 -7.15 12.03
C GLN A 348 -11.60 -8.36 12.91
N ALA A 349 -11.29 -9.55 12.37
CA ALA A 349 -11.42 -10.82 13.07
C ALA A 349 -10.32 -11.79 12.63
N ASP A 350 -9.73 -12.46 13.61
CA ASP A 350 -8.81 -13.56 13.34
C ASP A 350 -9.58 -14.80 12.89
N LEU A 351 -9.01 -15.50 11.92
CA LEU A 351 -9.47 -16.81 11.49
C LEU A 351 -9.11 -17.88 12.54
N LYS A 352 -9.90 -18.95 12.58
CA LYS A 352 -9.71 -20.08 13.50
C LYS A 352 -8.33 -20.70 13.36
N ARG A 353 -7.74 -21.03 14.50
CA ARG A 353 -6.57 -21.90 14.60
C ARG A 353 -6.99 -23.37 14.58
N TYR A 354 -6.19 -24.21 13.94
CA TYR A 354 -6.35 -25.68 13.98
C TYR A 354 -5.12 -26.29 14.63
N ALA A 355 -5.31 -27.07 15.70
CA ALA A 355 -4.22 -27.57 16.55
C ALA A 355 -3.20 -26.47 16.91
N ASN A 356 -3.71 -25.30 17.32
CA ASN A 356 -2.95 -24.09 17.63
C ASN A 356 -2.17 -23.45 16.46
N LYS A 357 -2.24 -23.99 15.23
CA LYS A 357 -1.66 -23.36 14.04
C LYS A 357 -2.64 -22.37 13.40
N PRO A 358 -2.25 -21.11 13.18
CA PRO A 358 -3.06 -20.12 12.45
C PRO A 358 -3.14 -20.46 10.96
N GLN A 359 -4.24 -20.06 10.31
CA GLN A 359 -4.42 -20.20 8.85
C GLN A 359 -3.49 -19.24 8.09
N PHE A 360 -2.95 -19.69 6.96
CA PHE A 360 -2.02 -18.94 6.10
C PHE A 360 -2.51 -19.01 4.64
N GLY A 361 -2.26 -17.97 3.84
CA GLY A 361 -2.50 -18.03 2.39
C GLY A 361 -3.97 -18.11 1.94
N PHE A 362 -4.87 -17.49 2.70
CA PHE A 362 -6.31 -17.41 2.40
C PHE A 362 -6.63 -16.17 1.56
N LEU A 363 -7.72 -16.24 0.80
CA LEU A 363 -8.17 -15.19 -0.11
C LEU A 363 -9.63 -14.84 0.14
N PRO A 364 -10.00 -13.54 0.21
CA PRO A 364 -11.39 -13.12 0.15
C PRO A 364 -11.92 -13.27 -1.29
N SER A 365 -13.21 -13.57 -1.43
CA SER A 365 -13.90 -13.59 -2.71
C SER A 365 -13.89 -12.21 -3.34
N ASP A 366 -13.63 -12.16 -4.64
CA ASP A 366 -13.68 -10.92 -5.41
C ASP A 366 -14.69 -11.01 -6.55
N LEU A 367 -15.68 -10.10 -6.51
CA LEU A 367 -16.82 -10.07 -7.42
C LEU A 367 -16.40 -9.69 -8.85
N ASP A 368 -16.56 -10.63 -9.79
CA ASP A 368 -16.23 -10.46 -11.23
C ASP A 368 -17.45 -10.38 -12.14
N ASN A 369 -18.66 -10.30 -11.57
CA ASN A 369 -19.90 -10.50 -12.30
C ASN A 369 -20.94 -9.39 -12.11
N LEU A 370 -21.75 -9.20 -13.16
CA LEU A 370 -22.80 -8.19 -13.21
C LEU A 370 -23.98 -8.48 -12.31
N THR A 371 -24.27 -9.75 -12.06
CA THR A 371 -25.27 -10.14 -11.07
C THR A 371 -24.58 -10.16 -9.70
N PRO A 372 -24.95 -9.28 -8.75
CA PRO A 372 -24.37 -9.32 -7.42
C PRO A 372 -24.71 -10.65 -6.72
N PRO A 373 -24.00 -10.97 -5.64
CA PRO A 373 -24.45 -11.99 -4.69
C PRO A 373 -25.88 -11.70 -4.21
N PRO A 374 -26.62 -12.73 -3.73
CA PRO A 374 -27.89 -12.51 -3.06
C PRO A 374 -27.79 -11.44 -1.95
N ALA A 375 -28.87 -10.67 -1.73
CA ALA A 375 -28.86 -9.61 -0.74
C ALA A 375 -28.56 -10.17 0.67
N GLY A 376 -27.57 -9.58 1.36
CA GLY A 376 -27.12 -10.04 2.67
C GLY A 376 -26.27 -11.31 2.65
N GLU A 377 -25.87 -11.80 1.47
CA GLU A 377 -24.99 -12.95 1.36
C GLU A 377 -23.62 -12.63 1.96
N ALA A 378 -23.12 -13.51 2.83
CA ALA A 378 -21.79 -13.40 3.41
C ALA A 378 -20.70 -13.52 2.33
N ALA A 379 -19.56 -12.86 2.50
CA ALA A 379 -18.40 -13.04 1.62
C ALA A 379 -17.74 -14.40 1.86
N PHE A 380 -17.09 -14.97 0.83
CA PHE A 380 -16.33 -16.22 0.97
C PHE A 380 -14.88 -15.91 1.29
N VAL A 381 -14.28 -16.67 2.19
CA VAL A 381 -12.83 -16.69 2.41
C VAL A 381 -12.40 -18.14 2.34
N ILE A 382 -11.45 -18.48 1.48
CA ILE A 382 -10.94 -19.85 1.34
C ILE A 382 -9.42 -19.82 1.39
N GLY A 383 -8.81 -20.81 2.05
CA GLY A 383 -7.37 -20.98 2.11
C GLY A 383 -6.94 -22.40 2.44
N PRO A 384 -5.64 -22.70 2.39
CA PRO A 384 -5.07 -23.96 2.88
C PRO A 384 -5.42 -24.22 4.35
N HIS A 385 -5.67 -25.48 4.69
CA HIS A 385 -5.75 -25.85 6.09
C HIS A 385 -4.34 -25.92 6.72
N PRO A 386 -4.10 -25.32 7.89
CA PRO A 386 -2.73 -25.10 8.39
C PRO A 386 -2.06 -26.35 8.94
N THR A 387 -2.80 -27.45 9.11
CA THR A 387 -2.27 -28.72 9.62
C THR A 387 -2.59 -29.92 8.71
N SER A 388 -3.19 -29.70 7.54
CA SER A 388 -3.50 -30.79 6.64
C SER A 388 -3.49 -30.36 5.18
N THR A 389 -2.87 -31.14 4.30
CA THR A 389 -2.99 -30.97 2.85
C THR A 389 -4.22 -31.67 2.26
N ASN A 390 -5.06 -32.28 3.11
CA ASN A 390 -6.26 -33.02 2.72
C ASN A 390 -7.56 -32.23 2.96
N ARG A 391 -7.47 -30.95 3.33
CA ARG A 391 -8.61 -30.05 3.52
C ARG A 391 -8.25 -28.62 3.14
N LEU A 392 -9.19 -27.86 2.61
CA LEU A 392 -9.14 -26.38 2.64
C LEU A 392 -9.93 -25.88 3.86
N ALA A 393 -9.47 -24.78 4.43
CA ALA A 393 -10.25 -23.99 5.37
C ALA A 393 -11.16 -23.02 4.61
N SER A 394 -12.38 -22.82 5.11
CA SER A 394 -13.37 -21.93 4.52
C SER A 394 -14.07 -21.13 5.60
N ALA A 395 -14.36 -19.86 5.31
CA ALA A 395 -15.19 -19.01 6.15
C ALA A 395 -16.22 -18.25 5.33
N ARG A 396 -17.44 -18.14 5.86
CA ARG A 396 -18.43 -17.16 5.42
C ARG A 396 -18.31 -15.94 6.35
N VAL A 397 -18.06 -14.76 5.79
CA VAL A 397 -17.86 -13.51 6.55
C VAL A 397 -19.07 -12.62 6.34
N ALA A 398 -19.85 -12.42 7.40
CA ALA A 398 -20.98 -11.50 7.39
C ALA A 398 -20.64 -10.25 8.21
N VAL A 399 -20.99 -9.07 7.69
CA VAL A 399 -20.85 -7.81 8.41
C VAL A 399 -22.21 -7.16 8.67
N THR A 400 -22.28 -6.40 9.74
CA THR A 400 -23.42 -5.52 10.01
C THR A 400 -22.87 -4.16 10.35
N TRP A 401 -23.23 -3.17 9.53
CA TRP A 401 -22.95 -1.77 9.78
C TRP A 401 -24.12 -1.12 10.54
N GLY A 402 -23.84 -0.12 11.36
CA GLY A 402 -24.85 0.56 12.19
C GLY A 402 -24.25 1.13 13.47
N GLY A 403 -25.09 1.40 14.49
CA GLY A 403 -24.63 1.92 15.79
C GLY A 403 -23.74 0.95 16.57
N ALA A 404 -23.85 -0.36 16.30
CA ALA A 404 -23.00 -1.39 16.88
C ALA A 404 -22.46 -2.29 15.75
N PRO A 405 -21.40 -1.87 15.05
CA PRO A 405 -20.88 -2.61 13.91
C PRO A 405 -20.28 -3.96 14.37
N ARG A 406 -20.50 -5.02 13.59
CA ARG A 406 -20.04 -6.37 13.92
C ARG A 406 -19.59 -7.15 12.69
N ILE A 407 -18.60 -8.02 12.90
CA ILE A 407 -18.15 -9.04 11.95
C ILE A 407 -18.44 -10.43 12.54
N ARG A 408 -18.97 -11.34 11.72
CA ARG A 408 -19.26 -12.73 12.11
C ARG A 408 -18.65 -13.70 11.11
N LEU A 409 -17.81 -14.59 11.63
CA LEU A 409 -17.21 -15.69 10.87
C LEU A 409 -18.01 -16.97 11.08
N THR A 410 -18.41 -17.63 9.99
CA THR A 410 -18.93 -19.01 10.01
C THR A 410 -17.92 -19.90 9.30
N GLU A 411 -17.13 -20.62 10.07
CA GLU A 411 -15.97 -21.37 9.56
C GLU A 411 -16.27 -22.86 9.41
N SER A 412 -15.77 -23.43 8.32
CA SER A 412 -15.96 -24.82 7.93
C SER A 412 -14.74 -25.38 7.18
N LEU A 413 -14.84 -26.62 6.70
CA LEU A 413 -13.77 -27.29 5.96
C LEU A 413 -14.32 -27.81 4.63
N ILE A 414 -13.50 -27.72 3.59
CA ILE A 414 -13.78 -28.32 2.28
C ILE A 414 -12.86 -29.54 2.13
N ALA A 415 -13.43 -30.70 1.84
CA ALA A 415 -12.66 -31.92 1.61
C ALA A 415 -11.98 -31.86 0.24
N GLU A 416 -10.65 -31.74 0.23
CA GLU A 416 -9.88 -31.57 -0.99
C GLU A 416 -8.40 -31.84 -0.72
N THR A 417 -7.65 -32.46 -1.63
CA THR A 417 -6.29 -32.93 -1.34
C THR A 417 -5.26 -32.53 -2.39
N TRP A 418 -4.09 -32.10 -1.90
CA TRP A 418 -2.94 -31.75 -2.72
C TRP A 418 -1.64 -32.04 -1.98
N GLY A 419 -0.51 -31.99 -2.70
CA GLY A 419 0.82 -32.16 -2.11
C GLY A 419 1.63 -30.87 -2.14
N ILE A 420 2.63 -30.79 -1.27
CA ILE A 420 3.61 -29.72 -1.25
C ILE A 420 4.74 -30.06 -2.26
N PRO A 421 5.05 -29.17 -3.21
CA PRO A 421 6.09 -29.42 -4.20
C PRO A 421 7.48 -29.41 -3.55
N PRO A 422 8.40 -30.30 -3.96
CA PRO A 422 9.76 -30.26 -3.45
C PRO A 422 10.54 -29.06 -4.03
N CYS A 423 11.49 -28.54 -3.25
CA CYS A 423 12.53 -27.65 -3.75
C CYS A 423 13.76 -28.46 -4.20
N VAL A 424 14.55 -27.90 -5.11
CA VAL A 424 15.57 -28.69 -5.83
C VAL A 424 16.83 -28.91 -4.98
N ASN A 425 17.29 -27.88 -4.28
CA ASN A 425 18.44 -28.04 -3.38
C ASN A 425 18.04 -28.08 -1.90
N ASP A 426 16.80 -27.70 -1.56
CA ASP A 426 16.17 -27.88 -0.24
C ASP A 426 17.10 -27.46 0.89
N THR A 427 17.77 -26.31 0.73
CA THR A 427 18.79 -25.89 1.68
C THR A 427 18.12 -25.31 2.93
N ASP A 428 18.19 -26.06 4.04
CA ASP A 428 17.63 -25.70 5.36
C ASP A 428 18.12 -24.35 5.93
N ALA A 429 19.14 -23.75 5.33
CA ALA A 429 19.72 -22.48 5.75
C ALA A 429 19.00 -21.23 5.20
N GLY A 430 18.04 -21.36 4.26
CA GLY A 430 17.41 -20.21 3.61
C GLY A 430 15.97 -20.46 3.12
N ASP A 431 15.00 -20.42 4.03
CA ASP A 431 13.55 -20.35 3.79
C ASP A 431 12.93 -21.32 2.75
N HIS A 432 13.67 -22.29 2.19
CA HIS A 432 13.24 -23.22 1.14
C HIS A 432 12.76 -22.52 -0.15
N ARG A 433 13.61 -21.69 -0.78
CA ARG A 433 13.25 -20.89 -1.98
C ARG A 433 13.92 -21.32 -3.28
N ASP A 434 14.94 -22.16 -3.24
CA ASP A 434 15.68 -22.65 -4.41
C ASP A 434 14.95 -23.81 -5.12
N CYS A 435 13.71 -23.54 -5.55
CA CYS A 435 12.75 -24.58 -5.91
C CYS A 435 12.59 -24.77 -7.43
N VAL A 436 12.64 -23.70 -8.19
CA VAL A 436 12.33 -23.70 -9.63
C VAL A 436 13.60 -23.49 -10.45
N PRO A 437 14.02 -24.49 -11.25
CA PRO A 437 15.20 -24.37 -12.11
C PRO A 437 15.09 -23.30 -13.18
N GLU A 438 16.24 -22.72 -13.49
CA GLU A 438 16.46 -21.81 -14.63
C GLU A 438 17.60 -22.34 -15.51
N PRO A 439 17.62 -22.05 -16.82
CA PRO A 439 18.74 -22.43 -17.70
C PRO A 439 20.03 -21.68 -17.35
N ALA A 440 21.16 -22.17 -17.87
CA ALA A 440 22.42 -21.42 -17.82
C ALA A 440 22.26 -20.00 -18.40
N PRO A 441 22.90 -18.97 -17.81
CA PRO A 441 23.98 -19.05 -16.83
C PRO A 441 23.54 -19.12 -15.34
N ALA A 442 22.25 -19.30 -15.03
CA ALA A 442 21.83 -19.53 -13.65
C ALA A 442 22.39 -20.86 -13.13
N THR A 443 22.71 -20.88 -11.84
CA THR A 443 23.15 -22.07 -11.11
C THR A 443 22.05 -22.53 -10.16
N PRO A 444 22.14 -23.72 -9.55
CA PRO A 444 21.14 -24.15 -8.57
C PRO A 444 20.93 -23.16 -7.41
N ALA A 445 21.97 -22.41 -7.02
CA ALA A 445 21.87 -21.37 -6.00
C ALA A 445 21.03 -20.15 -6.44
N ASP A 446 20.75 -20.01 -7.73
CA ASP A 446 19.96 -18.91 -8.30
C ASP A 446 18.48 -19.28 -8.48
N TYR A 447 18.12 -20.57 -8.39
CA TYR A 447 16.77 -21.08 -8.64
C TYR A 447 15.72 -20.36 -7.80
N ILE A 448 14.53 -20.19 -8.36
CA ILE A 448 13.54 -19.26 -7.81
C ILE A 448 12.45 -19.95 -7.00
N ASP A 449 11.78 -19.16 -6.15
CA ASP A 449 10.72 -19.59 -5.26
C ASP A 449 9.50 -20.09 -6.04
N ASN A 450 8.90 -21.18 -5.57
CA ASN A 450 7.68 -21.75 -6.15
C ASN A 450 6.39 -21.23 -5.51
N LEU A 451 6.52 -20.45 -4.42
CA LEU A 451 5.41 -19.82 -3.70
C LEU A 451 4.31 -20.80 -3.28
N ASP A 452 4.74 -21.97 -2.82
CA ASP A 452 3.83 -23.02 -2.37
C ASP A 452 3.04 -22.65 -1.10
N PHE A 453 2.15 -23.58 -0.72
CA PHE A 453 1.37 -23.57 0.51
C PHE A 453 0.51 -22.32 0.77
N ARG A 454 0.11 -21.61 -0.29
CA ARG A 454 -0.87 -20.51 -0.23
C ARG A 454 -1.72 -20.47 -1.49
N LEU A 455 -3.00 -20.12 -1.39
CA LEU A 455 -3.78 -19.86 -2.60
C LEU A 455 -3.21 -18.60 -3.27
N MET A 456 -3.02 -18.68 -4.59
CA MET A 456 -2.55 -17.55 -5.38
C MET A 456 -3.72 -16.64 -5.75
N TYR A 457 -3.53 -15.33 -5.59
CA TYR A 457 -4.54 -14.33 -5.91
C TYR A 457 -5.00 -14.48 -7.37
N ARG A 458 -6.30 -14.60 -7.69
CA ARG A 458 -7.52 -14.26 -6.93
C ARG A 458 -8.41 -15.46 -6.59
N LEU A 459 -9.35 -15.25 -5.66
CA LEU A 459 -10.59 -16.05 -5.52
C LEU A 459 -11.72 -15.36 -6.28
N ALA A 460 -11.74 -15.50 -7.61
CA ALA A 460 -12.72 -14.83 -8.46
C ALA A 460 -14.12 -15.44 -8.28
N TYR A 461 -15.12 -14.62 -7.98
CA TYR A 461 -16.51 -15.02 -7.74
C TYR A 461 -17.45 -14.55 -8.86
N ARG A 462 -18.42 -15.41 -9.21
CA ARG A 462 -19.53 -15.08 -10.11
C ARG A 462 -20.85 -15.64 -9.60
N ASN A 463 -21.95 -14.95 -9.92
CA ASN A 463 -23.32 -15.39 -9.70
C ASN A 463 -24.06 -15.54 -11.03
N PHE A 464 -24.34 -16.78 -11.45
CA PHE A 464 -25.04 -17.04 -12.71
C PHE A 464 -26.58 -16.96 -12.59
N GLY A 465 -27.09 -16.53 -11.43
CA GLY A 465 -28.53 -16.45 -11.16
C GLY A 465 -29.17 -17.83 -11.08
N GLY A 466 -30.46 -17.91 -11.42
CA GLY A 466 -31.24 -19.14 -11.38
C GLY A 466 -31.99 -19.38 -10.06
N SER A 467 -32.75 -20.48 -10.01
CA SER A 467 -33.49 -20.95 -8.84
C SER A 467 -33.31 -22.47 -8.70
N PRO A 468 -32.43 -22.96 -7.79
CA PRO A 468 -31.63 -22.17 -6.85
C PRO A 468 -30.52 -21.36 -7.54
N VAL A 469 -30.02 -20.36 -6.82
CA VAL A 469 -28.92 -19.50 -7.27
C VAL A 469 -27.66 -20.33 -7.52
N GLN A 470 -26.96 -20.03 -8.61
CA GLN A 470 -25.71 -20.70 -9.00
C GLN A 470 -24.52 -19.77 -8.82
N GLU A 471 -23.85 -19.90 -7.68
CA GLU A 471 -22.61 -19.17 -7.40
C GLU A 471 -21.41 -20.05 -7.76
N SER A 472 -20.38 -19.46 -8.36
CA SER A 472 -19.12 -20.15 -8.67
C SER A 472 -17.93 -19.32 -8.22
N LEU A 473 -16.93 -19.99 -7.66
CA LEU A 473 -15.64 -19.39 -7.30
C LEU A 473 -14.52 -20.19 -7.94
N VAL A 474 -13.49 -19.51 -8.46
CA VAL A 474 -12.28 -20.17 -8.97
C VAL A 474 -11.05 -19.71 -8.20
N GLY A 475 -10.16 -20.67 -7.92
CA GLY A 475 -8.92 -20.44 -7.18
C GLY A 475 -7.82 -21.40 -7.65
N ASN A 476 -6.56 -21.10 -7.29
CA ASN A 476 -5.42 -21.93 -7.67
C ASN A 476 -4.30 -21.91 -6.62
N VAL A 477 -3.40 -22.90 -6.68
CA VAL A 477 -2.25 -23.06 -5.79
C VAL A 477 -1.16 -23.87 -6.46
N THR A 478 0.10 -23.53 -6.18
CA THR A 478 1.26 -24.36 -6.57
C THR A 478 1.31 -25.61 -5.69
N VAL A 479 1.37 -26.78 -6.30
CA VAL A 479 1.35 -28.09 -5.64
C VAL A 479 2.41 -29.02 -6.22
N LYS A 480 2.65 -30.15 -5.54
CA LYS A 480 3.40 -31.26 -6.13
C LYS A 480 2.71 -31.80 -7.39
N GLY A 481 3.47 -31.88 -8.47
CA GLY A 481 3.04 -32.44 -9.76
C GLY A 481 2.62 -33.91 -9.74
N GLY A 482 2.42 -34.45 -10.94
CA GLY A 482 2.13 -35.84 -11.25
C GLY A 482 3.28 -36.79 -10.97
N ASN A 483 3.22 -37.99 -11.55
CA ASN A 483 4.33 -38.95 -11.53
C ASN A 483 5.43 -38.57 -12.54
N SER A 484 5.61 -37.28 -12.78
CA SER A 484 6.68 -36.71 -13.60
C SER A 484 8.04 -36.97 -12.94
N ASN A 485 9.08 -37.13 -13.76
CA ASN A 485 10.46 -37.26 -13.31
C ASN A 485 11.27 -36.08 -13.90
N PRO A 486 11.74 -35.11 -13.07
CA PRO A 486 11.65 -35.08 -11.61
C PRO A 486 10.25 -34.78 -11.08
N ASN A 487 10.00 -35.04 -9.78
CA ASN A 487 8.85 -34.44 -9.09
C ASN A 487 9.06 -32.91 -9.04
N HIS A 488 8.12 -32.11 -9.51
CA HIS A 488 8.25 -30.65 -9.56
C HIS A 488 6.98 -29.90 -9.13
N GLY A 489 7.04 -28.56 -9.11
CA GLY A 489 5.91 -27.68 -8.84
C GLY A 489 4.97 -27.54 -10.04
N ALA A 490 3.70 -27.88 -9.86
CA ALA A 490 2.64 -27.77 -10.85
C ALA A 490 1.48 -26.93 -10.29
N ILE A 491 0.52 -26.53 -11.15
CA ILE A 491 -0.63 -25.73 -10.70
C ILE A 491 -1.84 -26.62 -10.47
N ARG A 492 -2.41 -26.54 -9.26
CA ARG A 492 -3.74 -27.04 -8.95
C ARG A 492 -4.76 -25.92 -9.04
N TRP A 493 -5.89 -26.18 -9.66
CA TRP A 493 -7.00 -25.24 -9.79
C TRP A 493 -8.29 -25.85 -9.28
N TYR A 494 -9.22 -24.99 -8.87
CA TYR A 494 -10.50 -25.36 -8.30
C TYR A 494 -11.63 -24.54 -8.95
N GLU A 495 -12.77 -25.18 -9.15
CA GLU A 495 -14.07 -24.50 -9.23
C GLU A 495 -14.90 -24.96 -8.03
N PHE A 496 -15.27 -24.02 -7.19
CA PHE A 496 -16.21 -24.21 -6.10
C PHE A 496 -17.59 -23.72 -6.51
N ARG A 497 -18.65 -24.36 -5.97
CA ARG A 497 -20.03 -23.92 -6.16
C ARG A 497 -20.74 -23.75 -4.83
N ASN A 498 -21.66 -22.80 -4.79
CA ASN A 498 -22.57 -22.60 -3.66
C ASN A 498 -23.99 -22.34 -4.16
N ALA A 499 -24.98 -22.73 -3.34
CA ALA A 499 -26.40 -22.62 -3.67
C ALA A 499 -27.04 -21.28 -3.23
N GLY A 500 -26.24 -20.24 -2.93
CA GLY A 500 -26.75 -18.92 -2.53
C GLY A 500 -27.21 -18.79 -1.08
N ASN A 501 -26.58 -19.51 -0.15
CA ASN A 501 -26.88 -19.40 1.29
C ASN A 501 -25.62 -18.98 2.08
N SER A 502 -25.80 -17.92 2.88
CA SER A 502 -24.76 -17.27 3.69
C SER A 502 -24.09 -18.16 4.75
N THR A 503 -24.61 -19.36 4.99
CA THR A 503 -24.08 -20.32 5.97
C THR A 503 -23.59 -21.62 5.35
N THR A 504 -23.88 -21.89 4.07
CA THR A 504 -23.47 -23.15 3.44
C THR A 504 -21.99 -23.14 3.09
N THR A 505 -21.34 -24.28 3.29
CA THR A 505 -19.97 -24.48 2.84
C THR A 505 -19.98 -24.68 1.34
N PRO A 506 -19.16 -23.96 0.56
CA PRO A 506 -19.05 -24.18 -0.87
C PRO A 506 -18.49 -25.59 -1.15
N THR A 507 -19.00 -26.24 -2.19
CA THR A 507 -18.58 -27.59 -2.58
C THR A 507 -17.59 -27.53 -3.74
N VAL A 508 -16.66 -28.47 -3.81
CA VAL A 508 -15.78 -28.62 -4.98
C VAL A 508 -16.61 -29.20 -6.12
N PHE A 509 -16.78 -28.42 -7.20
CA PHE A 509 -17.40 -28.92 -8.42
C PHE A 509 -16.37 -29.67 -9.28
N GLN A 510 -15.17 -29.11 -9.40
CA GLN A 510 -14.03 -29.75 -10.05
C GLN A 510 -12.72 -29.20 -9.50
N ALA A 511 -11.69 -30.05 -9.48
CA ALA A 511 -10.35 -29.71 -9.04
C ALA A 511 -9.31 -30.64 -9.68
N SER A 512 -8.32 -30.08 -10.36
CA SER A 512 -7.30 -30.86 -11.08
C SER A 512 -5.92 -30.21 -10.96
N THR A 513 -4.87 -31.05 -11.00
CA THR A 513 -3.47 -30.60 -11.06
C THR A 513 -3.01 -30.66 -12.50
N TYR A 514 -2.66 -29.52 -13.10
CA TYR A 514 -2.19 -29.45 -14.48
C TYR A 514 -0.68 -29.65 -14.56
N ASP A 515 -0.28 -30.81 -15.08
CA ASP A 515 1.11 -31.23 -15.14
C ASP A 515 1.46 -32.00 -16.44
N PRO A 516 1.36 -31.36 -17.62
CA PRO A 516 1.50 -32.05 -18.90
C PRO A 516 2.94 -32.37 -19.33
N ASP A 517 3.96 -31.82 -18.65
CA ASP A 517 5.39 -31.98 -18.99
C ASP A 517 6.29 -31.87 -17.75
N ALA A 518 7.61 -31.92 -17.93
CA ALA A 518 8.59 -31.83 -16.84
C ALA A 518 8.96 -30.40 -16.41
N ALA A 519 8.24 -29.37 -16.88
CA ALA A 519 8.52 -27.98 -16.54
C ALA A 519 7.70 -27.50 -15.35
N TYR A 520 8.27 -26.58 -14.58
CA TYR A 520 7.68 -26.05 -13.35
C TYR A 520 6.64 -24.99 -13.71
N ARG A 521 5.52 -24.97 -12.97
CA ARG A 521 4.45 -23.97 -13.09
C ARG A 521 4.09 -23.46 -11.69
N TRP A 522 4.14 -22.15 -11.50
CA TRP A 522 3.85 -21.50 -10.21
C TRP A 522 3.34 -20.07 -10.44
N LEU A 523 2.99 -19.36 -9.36
CA LEU A 523 2.47 -17.99 -9.40
C LEU A 523 1.28 -17.85 -10.37
N GLY A 524 0.25 -18.66 -10.13
CA GLY A 524 -0.93 -18.69 -11.00
C GLY A 524 -1.96 -17.62 -10.66
N SER A 525 -2.74 -17.17 -11.65
CA SER A 525 -3.98 -16.43 -11.42
C SER A 525 -5.08 -16.91 -12.36
N ILE A 526 -6.29 -17.02 -11.82
CA ILE A 526 -7.43 -17.67 -12.46
C ILE A 526 -8.66 -16.77 -12.43
N ALA A 527 -9.47 -16.81 -13.50
CA ALA A 527 -10.76 -16.14 -13.58
C ALA A 527 -11.72 -16.92 -14.47
N MET A 528 -13.01 -16.57 -14.42
CA MET A 528 -14.08 -17.19 -15.19
C MET A 528 -14.87 -16.13 -15.98
N ASP A 529 -15.29 -16.44 -17.21
CA ASP A 529 -16.16 -15.56 -18.01
C ASP A 529 -17.65 -15.84 -17.76
N LYS A 530 -18.52 -15.09 -18.44
CA LYS A 530 -19.97 -15.26 -18.31
C LYS A 530 -20.54 -16.59 -18.85
N ASP A 531 -19.76 -17.33 -19.65
CA ASP A 531 -20.19 -18.59 -20.25
C ASP A 531 -19.59 -19.81 -19.52
N HIS A 532 -19.12 -19.59 -18.28
CA HIS A 532 -18.45 -20.55 -17.40
C HIS A 532 -17.11 -21.08 -17.94
N ASN A 533 -16.50 -20.41 -18.92
CA ASN A 533 -15.15 -20.77 -19.37
C ASN A 533 -14.13 -20.20 -18.37
N ILE A 534 -13.04 -20.92 -18.16
CA ILE A 534 -12.02 -20.59 -17.14
C ILE A 534 -10.69 -20.35 -17.84
N ALA A 535 -10.05 -19.22 -17.54
CA ALA A 535 -8.68 -18.92 -17.97
C ALA A 535 -7.75 -18.94 -16.75
N LEU A 536 -6.57 -19.54 -16.93
CA LEU A 536 -5.54 -19.68 -15.90
C LEU A 536 -4.18 -19.31 -16.49
N GLY A 537 -3.54 -18.29 -15.94
CA GLY A 537 -2.18 -17.89 -16.27
C GLY A 537 -1.21 -18.26 -15.16
N TYR A 538 0.07 -18.48 -15.48
CA TYR A 538 1.14 -18.78 -14.51
C TYR A 538 2.53 -18.48 -15.09
N SER A 539 3.53 -18.48 -14.21
CA SER A 539 4.95 -18.54 -14.59
C SER A 539 5.35 -19.98 -14.95
N LYS A 540 6.27 -20.14 -15.91
CA LYS A 540 6.85 -21.42 -16.32
C LYS A 540 8.37 -21.32 -16.50
N SER A 541 9.11 -22.32 -16.00
CA SER A 541 10.56 -22.41 -16.11
C SER A 541 11.05 -23.86 -16.02
N SER A 542 12.25 -24.11 -16.53
CA SER A 542 13.01 -25.36 -16.41
C SER A 542 14.47 -25.10 -16.75
N LEU A 543 15.29 -26.16 -16.80
CA LEU A 543 16.68 -26.07 -17.31
C LEU A 543 16.78 -25.69 -18.79
N SER A 544 15.68 -25.74 -19.55
CA SER A 544 15.62 -25.38 -20.98
C SER A 544 14.68 -24.22 -21.29
N VAL A 545 13.83 -23.84 -20.34
CA VAL A 545 12.86 -22.75 -20.47
C VAL A 545 13.21 -21.67 -19.46
N LYS A 546 13.62 -20.50 -19.94
CA LYS A 546 13.81 -19.32 -19.06
C LYS A 546 12.48 -18.87 -18.47
N PRO A 547 12.46 -18.28 -17.27
CA PRO A 547 11.21 -17.83 -16.62
C PRO A 547 10.33 -16.99 -17.56
N SER A 548 9.17 -17.56 -17.89
CA SER A 548 8.29 -17.09 -18.94
C SER A 548 6.84 -17.10 -18.46
N ILE A 549 5.98 -16.36 -19.17
CA ILE A 549 4.55 -16.26 -18.85
C ILE A 549 3.76 -17.18 -19.78
N PHE A 550 2.89 -18.01 -19.20
CA PHE A 550 2.03 -18.95 -19.91
C PHE A 550 0.57 -18.80 -19.50
N ILE A 551 -0.33 -19.26 -20.36
CA ILE A 551 -1.77 -19.31 -20.12
C ILE A 551 -2.34 -20.63 -20.63
N THR A 552 -3.39 -21.12 -19.98
CA THR A 552 -4.26 -22.20 -20.47
C THR A 552 -5.70 -21.86 -20.10
N GLY A 553 -6.64 -22.72 -20.47
CA GLY A 553 -8.03 -22.53 -20.08
C GLY A 553 -8.88 -23.77 -20.32
N ARG A 554 -10.17 -23.63 -20.13
CA ARG A 554 -11.17 -24.63 -20.51
C ARG A 554 -12.50 -23.99 -20.85
N LEU A 555 -13.22 -24.63 -21.75
CA LEU A 555 -14.60 -24.33 -22.06
C LEU A 555 -15.52 -24.97 -21.01
N SER A 556 -16.72 -24.39 -20.83
CA SER A 556 -17.76 -25.00 -19.99
C SER A 556 -18.23 -26.36 -20.50
N THR A 557 -18.10 -26.61 -21.81
CA THR A 557 -18.41 -27.88 -22.48
C THR A 557 -17.31 -28.93 -22.38
N ASP A 558 -16.12 -28.58 -21.92
CA ASP A 558 -15.04 -29.56 -21.74
C ASP A 558 -15.38 -30.54 -20.62
N ALA A 559 -14.85 -31.76 -20.71
CA ALA A 559 -14.95 -32.71 -19.61
C ALA A 559 -14.46 -32.07 -18.30
N PRO A 560 -15.13 -32.33 -17.16
CA PRO A 560 -14.66 -31.83 -15.86
C PRO A 560 -13.21 -32.22 -15.59
N ASN A 561 -12.50 -31.39 -14.81
CA ASN A 561 -11.09 -31.60 -14.44
C ASN A 561 -10.08 -31.55 -15.60
N THR A 562 -10.47 -31.06 -16.78
CA THR A 562 -9.61 -30.96 -17.97
C THR A 562 -9.38 -29.50 -18.36
N LEU A 563 -8.12 -29.09 -18.47
CA LEU A 563 -7.64 -27.87 -19.13
C LEU A 563 -7.11 -28.17 -20.54
N GLY A 564 -7.15 -27.17 -21.41
CA GLY A 564 -6.62 -27.23 -22.77
C GLY A 564 -5.10 -27.27 -22.83
N THR A 565 -4.58 -27.12 -24.05
CA THR A 565 -3.16 -26.89 -24.30
C THR A 565 -2.75 -25.49 -23.81
N GLU A 566 -1.60 -25.39 -23.14
CA GLU A 566 -1.04 -24.09 -22.74
C GLU A 566 -0.41 -23.34 -23.92
N ALA A 567 -0.46 -22.01 -23.86
CA ALA A 567 0.16 -21.10 -24.81
C ALA A 567 1.11 -20.15 -24.09
N GLN A 568 2.24 -19.82 -24.74
CA GLN A 568 3.17 -18.83 -24.24
C GLN A 568 2.60 -17.42 -24.45
N VAL A 569 2.51 -16.65 -23.38
CA VAL A 569 2.12 -15.23 -23.38
C VAL A 569 3.32 -14.36 -23.71
N GLN A 570 4.43 -14.60 -23.01
CA GLN A 570 5.68 -13.85 -23.16
C GLN A 570 6.85 -14.76 -22.81
N ALA A 571 7.78 -14.91 -23.74
CA ALA A 571 9.03 -15.60 -23.47
C ALA A 571 9.93 -14.73 -22.59
N GLY A 572 10.47 -15.32 -21.53
CA GLY A 572 11.67 -14.84 -20.87
C GLY A 572 12.88 -15.04 -21.74
N ILE A 573 13.74 -14.04 -21.79
CA ILE A 573 15.03 -14.10 -22.49
C ILE A 573 16.21 -13.97 -21.51
N GLY A 574 15.93 -13.67 -20.24
CA GLY A 574 16.88 -13.66 -19.13
C GLY A 574 16.63 -14.74 -18.08
N VAL A 575 17.59 -14.90 -17.18
CA VAL A 575 17.48 -15.67 -15.93
C VAL A 575 17.86 -14.79 -14.74
N GLN A 576 17.29 -15.07 -13.57
CA GLN A 576 17.67 -14.40 -12.35
C GLN A 576 19.00 -14.94 -11.86
N GLN A 577 19.85 -14.08 -11.34
CA GLN A 577 21.13 -14.46 -10.74
C GLN A 577 21.28 -13.69 -9.44
N ALA A 578 21.65 -14.34 -8.34
CA ALA A 578 21.87 -13.69 -7.05
C ALA A 578 20.72 -12.74 -6.59
N GLY A 579 19.47 -13.07 -6.93
CA GLY A 579 18.25 -12.34 -6.52
C GLY A 579 17.67 -12.79 -5.18
N GLY A 580 18.39 -13.65 -4.42
CA GLY A 580 17.92 -14.24 -3.18
C GLY A 580 16.80 -15.26 -3.35
N ASN A 581 16.76 -15.92 -4.51
CA ASN A 581 15.76 -16.91 -4.90
C ASN A 581 14.31 -16.38 -4.93
N ARG A 582 14.10 -15.06 -4.81
CA ARG A 582 12.77 -14.46 -4.81
C ARG A 582 12.16 -14.45 -6.20
N TRP A 583 10.86 -14.67 -6.26
CA TRP A 583 9.99 -14.41 -7.39
C TRP A 583 8.72 -13.78 -6.84
N GLY A 584 8.06 -12.94 -7.62
CA GLY A 584 6.96 -12.08 -7.20
C GLY A 584 5.78 -12.80 -6.59
N ASP A 585 5.19 -12.23 -5.55
CA ASP A 585 4.11 -12.84 -4.78
C ASP A 585 2.71 -12.61 -5.38
N TYR A 586 2.65 -11.88 -6.50
CA TYR A 586 1.44 -11.42 -7.14
C TYR A 586 1.49 -11.63 -8.65
N SER A 587 0.41 -12.19 -9.19
CA SER A 587 0.01 -12.05 -10.59
C SER A 587 -1.51 -11.83 -10.63
N ALA A 588 -2.05 -11.31 -11.73
CA ALA A 588 -3.48 -11.00 -11.78
C ALA A 588 -4.10 -11.29 -13.16
N MET A 589 -5.04 -12.22 -13.16
CA MET A 589 -6.01 -12.53 -14.22
C MET A 589 -7.35 -11.89 -13.82
N THR A 590 -7.83 -10.94 -14.62
CA THR A 590 -9.06 -10.20 -14.33
C THR A 590 -9.95 -10.14 -15.57
N LEU A 591 -11.27 -10.10 -15.39
CA LEU A 591 -12.22 -10.07 -16.48
C LEU A 591 -12.66 -8.64 -16.78
N ASP A 592 -12.77 -8.29 -18.06
CA ASP A 592 -13.33 -7.01 -18.49
C ASP A 592 -14.76 -6.89 -17.97
N PRO A 593 -15.05 -5.89 -17.11
CA PRO A 593 -16.37 -5.76 -16.55
C PRO A 593 -17.41 -5.52 -17.66
N VAL A 594 -17.06 -4.84 -18.75
CA VAL A 594 -18.03 -4.42 -19.76
C VAL A 594 -18.50 -5.60 -20.63
N ASP A 595 -17.59 -6.36 -21.22
CA ASP A 595 -17.98 -7.43 -22.16
C ASP A 595 -18.17 -8.81 -21.50
N GLN A 596 -17.68 -8.98 -20.26
CA GLN A 596 -17.73 -10.21 -19.47
C GLN A 596 -17.11 -11.45 -20.16
N CYS A 597 -16.23 -11.24 -21.16
CA CYS A 597 -15.59 -12.29 -21.96
C CYS A 597 -14.07 -12.11 -22.06
N THR A 598 -13.57 -10.86 -22.04
CA THR A 598 -12.16 -10.58 -22.27
C THR A 598 -11.40 -10.63 -20.96
N PHE A 599 -10.43 -11.53 -20.87
CA PHE A 599 -9.50 -11.64 -19.75
C PHE A 599 -8.30 -10.74 -19.99
N TYR A 600 -7.85 -10.04 -18.95
CA TYR A 600 -6.56 -9.35 -18.91
C TYR A 600 -5.67 -10.04 -17.90
N TYR A 601 -4.47 -10.43 -18.35
CA TYR A 601 -3.48 -11.09 -17.51
C TYR A 601 -2.21 -10.24 -17.42
N THR A 602 -1.66 -10.17 -16.23
CA THR A 602 -0.32 -9.64 -16.00
C THR A 602 0.52 -10.53 -15.11
N ASN A 603 1.78 -10.68 -15.49
CA ASN A 603 2.81 -11.39 -14.72
C ASN A 603 4.19 -10.83 -15.09
N GLU A 604 5.21 -11.25 -14.34
CA GLU A 604 6.60 -10.89 -14.56
C GLU A 604 7.35 -11.85 -15.49
N TYR A 605 8.44 -11.35 -16.08
CA TYR A 605 9.42 -12.09 -16.84
C TYR A 605 10.75 -11.31 -16.88
N LEU A 606 11.81 -11.93 -17.40
CA LEU A 606 13.12 -11.31 -17.52
C LEU A 606 13.50 -11.03 -18.98
N LYS A 607 13.87 -9.78 -19.27
CA LYS A 607 14.40 -9.34 -20.57
C LYS A 607 15.90 -9.59 -20.75
N THR A 608 16.65 -9.75 -19.66
CA THR A 608 18.09 -10.03 -19.69
C THR A 608 18.48 -10.78 -18.43
N ASN A 609 19.64 -11.42 -18.40
CA ASN A 609 20.13 -12.00 -17.16
C ASN A 609 20.46 -10.88 -16.16
N GLY A 610 20.16 -11.07 -14.89
CA GLY A 610 20.44 -10.06 -13.88
C GLY A 610 19.87 -10.38 -12.51
N GLN A 611 20.15 -9.52 -11.54
CA GLN A 611 19.67 -9.67 -10.16
C GLN A 611 18.29 -9.04 -9.96
N PHE A 612 18.15 -7.75 -10.30
CA PHE A 612 16.96 -6.93 -10.02
C PHE A 612 16.47 -6.22 -11.28
N ASN A 613 16.15 -6.99 -12.33
CA ASN A 613 15.83 -6.46 -13.67
C ASN A 613 14.52 -7.03 -14.24
N TRP A 614 13.58 -7.38 -13.37
CA TRP A 614 12.27 -7.87 -13.75
C TRP A 614 11.52 -6.88 -14.65
N SER A 615 10.74 -7.44 -15.57
CA SER A 615 9.80 -6.74 -16.45
C SER A 615 8.43 -7.36 -16.26
N THR A 616 7.36 -6.64 -16.62
CA THR A 616 6.01 -7.22 -16.63
C THR A 616 5.39 -7.11 -18.01
N ARG A 617 4.49 -8.03 -18.31
CA ARG A 617 3.68 -7.99 -19.52
C ARG A 617 2.21 -7.87 -19.14
N ILE A 618 1.46 -7.08 -19.90
CA ILE A 618 0.00 -7.07 -19.87
C ILE A 618 -0.48 -7.59 -21.23
N ALA A 619 -1.40 -8.56 -21.21
CA ALA A 619 -1.98 -9.13 -22.42
C ALA A 619 -3.44 -9.50 -22.19
N SER A 620 -4.26 -9.42 -23.24
CA SER A 620 -5.66 -9.83 -23.17
C SER A 620 -6.01 -11.00 -24.08
N TYR A 621 -6.94 -11.81 -23.59
CA TYR A 621 -7.34 -13.09 -24.16
C TYR A 621 -8.85 -13.25 -24.10
N ARG A 622 -9.40 -14.06 -24.99
CA ARG A 622 -10.83 -14.34 -25.03
C ARG A 622 -11.10 -15.73 -25.60
N PHE A 623 -12.08 -16.43 -25.06
CA PHE A 623 -12.58 -17.66 -25.69
C PHE A 623 -13.38 -17.32 -26.95
N PRO A 624 -13.10 -17.93 -28.11
CA PRO A 624 -13.85 -17.68 -29.33
C PRO A 624 -15.36 -17.97 -29.20
N SER A 625 -15.73 -18.89 -28.30
CA SER A 625 -17.12 -19.23 -27.98
C SER A 625 -17.85 -18.12 -27.19
N CYS A 626 -17.12 -17.28 -26.45
CA CYS A 626 -17.74 -16.25 -25.61
C CYS A 626 -18.17 -15.07 -26.47
N THR A 627 -19.47 -14.93 -26.68
CA THR A 627 -20.06 -13.75 -27.34
C THR A 627 -20.19 -12.62 -26.32
N SER A 628 -19.84 -11.38 -26.68
CA SER A 628 -19.80 -10.29 -25.69
C SER A 628 -21.19 -10.08 -25.10
N ALA A 629 -21.25 -9.76 -23.80
CA ALA A 629 -22.48 -9.25 -23.21
C ALA A 629 -23.00 -8.05 -24.03
N PRO A 630 -24.32 -7.80 -24.07
CA PRO A 630 -24.86 -6.58 -24.65
C PRO A 630 -24.10 -5.36 -24.13
N ALA A 631 -23.81 -4.40 -25.02
CA ALA A 631 -23.10 -3.20 -24.64
C ALA A 631 -23.84 -2.54 -23.47
N TRP A 632 -23.12 -2.20 -22.40
CA TRP A 632 -23.75 -1.57 -21.25
C TRP A 632 -24.41 -0.26 -21.68
N GLY A 633 -25.55 0.05 -21.05
CA GLY A 633 -26.12 1.39 -21.13
C GLY A 633 -25.51 2.28 -20.04
N THR A 634 -25.77 3.57 -20.13
CA THR A 634 -25.39 4.55 -19.10
C THR A 634 -26.66 5.00 -18.40
N LEU A 635 -26.72 4.89 -17.07
CA LEU A 635 -27.68 5.65 -16.29
C LEU A 635 -27.00 6.94 -15.83
N THR A 636 -27.64 8.07 -16.10
CA THR A 636 -27.16 9.38 -15.67
C THR A 636 -28.30 10.23 -15.14
N GLY A 637 -27.96 11.29 -14.44
CA GLY A 637 -28.89 12.34 -14.09
C GLY A 637 -28.31 13.30 -13.08
N THR A 638 -29.17 14.20 -12.61
CA THR A 638 -28.83 15.16 -11.56
C THR A 638 -29.60 14.87 -10.29
N VAL A 639 -28.93 15.00 -9.14
CA VAL A 639 -29.58 15.10 -7.83
C VAL A 639 -29.50 16.53 -7.33
N ARG A 640 -30.65 17.10 -6.98
CA ARG A 640 -30.77 18.48 -6.50
C ARG A 640 -31.58 18.55 -5.22
N SER A 641 -31.31 19.56 -4.41
CA SER A 641 -32.11 19.92 -3.25
C SER A 641 -33.43 20.56 -3.71
N SER A 642 -34.57 20.04 -3.28
CA SER A 642 -35.91 20.58 -3.62
C SER A 642 -36.15 21.99 -3.06
N PRO A 643 -35.72 22.33 -1.83
CA PRO A 643 -35.93 23.67 -1.29
C PRO A 643 -35.15 24.78 -2.02
N SER A 644 -33.97 24.46 -2.59
CA SER A 644 -33.03 25.47 -3.11
C SER A 644 -32.66 25.31 -4.59
N ASN A 645 -33.02 24.18 -5.20
CA ASN A 645 -32.55 23.72 -6.51
C ASN A 645 -31.01 23.59 -6.64
N ALA A 646 -30.29 23.66 -5.51
CA ALA A 646 -28.85 23.48 -5.45
C ALA A 646 -28.48 22.03 -5.78
N THR A 647 -27.33 21.84 -6.41
CA THR A 647 -26.79 20.51 -6.73
C THR A 647 -26.29 19.84 -5.46
N LEU A 648 -26.56 18.55 -5.30
CA LEU A 648 -26.08 17.77 -4.15
C LEU A 648 -24.92 16.89 -4.58
N SER A 649 -23.74 17.10 -4.00
CA SER A 649 -22.57 16.26 -4.23
C SER A 649 -22.55 15.04 -3.29
N GLY A 650 -21.98 13.92 -3.74
CA GLY A 650 -21.81 12.71 -2.93
C GLY A 650 -23.05 11.83 -2.77
N VAL A 651 -24.23 12.25 -3.24
CA VAL A 651 -25.46 11.46 -3.13
C VAL A 651 -25.36 10.21 -3.98
N VAL A 652 -25.61 9.06 -3.37
CA VAL A 652 -25.60 7.76 -4.05
C VAL A 652 -26.98 7.47 -4.64
N VAL A 653 -26.98 7.15 -5.93
CA VAL A 653 -28.12 6.57 -6.64
C VAL A 653 -27.87 5.08 -6.80
N THR A 654 -28.76 4.26 -6.25
CA THR A 654 -28.67 2.79 -6.25
C THR A 654 -29.81 2.20 -7.06
N LEU A 655 -29.53 1.12 -7.78
CA LEU A 655 -30.50 0.31 -8.51
C LEU A 655 -30.90 -0.93 -7.70
N SER A 656 -32.08 -1.49 -7.99
CA SER A 656 -32.57 -2.73 -7.35
C SER A 656 -31.65 -3.94 -7.49
N ASN A 657 -30.73 -3.92 -8.45
CA ASN A 657 -29.72 -4.94 -8.65
C ASN A 657 -28.35 -4.59 -8.02
N GLY A 658 -28.30 -3.61 -7.11
CA GLY A 658 -27.09 -3.25 -6.35
C GLY A 658 -26.08 -2.35 -7.07
N TYR A 659 -26.28 -2.04 -8.36
CA TYR A 659 -25.45 -1.04 -9.04
C TYR A 659 -25.70 0.34 -8.45
N ALA A 660 -24.64 1.12 -8.33
CA ALA A 660 -24.76 2.44 -7.76
C ALA A 660 -23.79 3.44 -8.40
N GLY A 661 -24.09 4.72 -8.27
CA GLY A 661 -23.17 5.80 -8.56
C GLY A 661 -23.44 7.02 -7.72
N ALA A 662 -22.37 7.65 -7.23
CA ALA A 662 -22.46 8.91 -6.51
C ALA A 662 -22.46 10.12 -7.45
N THR A 663 -23.13 11.20 -7.06
CA THR A 663 -23.04 12.48 -7.74
C THR A 663 -21.68 13.15 -7.53
N ASN A 664 -21.17 13.79 -8.58
CA ASN A 664 -20.00 14.66 -8.49
C ASN A 664 -20.36 16.04 -7.88
N ALA A 665 -19.38 16.96 -7.82
CA ALA A 665 -19.58 18.32 -7.30
C ALA A 665 -20.69 19.12 -8.02
N ASN A 666 -21.02 18.78 -9.26
CA ASN A 666 -22.11 19.42 -10.02
C ASN A 666 -23.46 18.71 -9.83
N GLY A 667 -23.56 17.80 -8.86
CA GLY A 667 -24.76 16.99 -8.61
C GLY A 667 -25.07 15.98 -9.71
N VAL A 668 -24.13 15.71 -10.62
CA VAL A 668 -24.32 14.76 -11.73
C VAL A 668 -23.80 13.40 -11.32
N TYR A 669 -24.65 12.38 -11.43
CA TYR A 669 -24.21 11.00 -11.35
C TYR A 669 -24.21 10.36 -12.75
N SER A 670 -23.28 9.45 -12.99
CA SER A 670 -23.23 8.68 -14.22
C SER A 670 -22.49 7.38 -13.93
N PHE A 671 -23.10 6.26 -14.30
CA PHE A 671 -22.46 4.96 -14.20
C PHE A 671 -23.03 4.03 -15.26
N LEU A 672 -22.18 3.08 -15.68
CA LEU A 672 -22.58 2.07 -16.63
C LEU A 672 -23.46 1.04 -15.91
N VAL A 673 -24.51 0.57 -16.58
CA VAL A 673 -25.41 -0.49 -16.09
C VAL A 673 -25.69 -1.48 -17.23
N PRO A 674 -25.80 -2.79 -16.94
CA PRO A 674 -26.28 -3.76 -17.92
C PRO A 674 -27.68 -3.37 -18.47
N PRO A 675 -28.02 -3.72 -19.73
CA PRO A 675 -29.35 -3.48 -20.24
C PRO A 675 -30.42 -4.25 -19.45
N GLY A 676 -31.53 -3.58 -19.14
CA GLY A 676 -32.58 -4.15 -18.30
C GLY A 676 -33.50 -3.08 -17.72
N THR A 677 -34.48 -3.53 -16.92
CA THR A 677 -35.42 -2.66 -16.21
C THR A 677 -35.15 -2.77 -14.72
N TYR A 678 -34.93 -1.62 -14.07
CA TYR A 678 -34.56 -1.53 -12.66
C TYR A 678 -35.42 -0.50 -11.95
N THR A 679 -35.49 -0.56 -10.62
CA THR A 679 -35.94 0.58 -9.82
C THR A 679 -34.73 1.33 -9.30
N ALA A 680 -34.74 2.65 -9.36
CA ALA A 680 -33.64 3.51 -8.90
C ALA A 680 -34.04 4.27 -7.63
N THR A 681 -33.14 4.37 -6.65
CA THR A 681 -33.34 5.14 -5.41
C THR A 681 -32.17 6.08 -5.19
N ALA A 682 -32.44 7.33 -4.82
CA ALA A 682 -31.42 8.27 -4.35
C ALA A 682 -31.57 8.44 -2.84
N ALA A 683 -30.50 8.24 -2.08
CA ALA A 683 -30.53 8.35 -0.63
C ALA A 683 -29.20 8.86 -0.08
N ASP A 684 -29.29 9.74 0.92
CA ASP A 684 -28.12 10.24 1.64
C ASP A 684 -28.49 10.74 3.04
N ALA A 685 -28.64 9.79 3.97
CA ALA A 685 -29.03 10.10 5.34
C ALA A 685 -27.97 10.94 6.08
N ASP A 686 -26.69 10.78 5.73
CA ASP A 686 -25.58 11.51 6.36
C ASP A 686 -25.63 13.02 6.06
N ARG A 687 -26.25 13.39 4.94
CA ARG A 687 -26.54 14.78 4.56
C ARG A 687 -27.85 15.30 5.16
N ASN A 688 -28.48 14.58 6.10
CA ASN A 688 -29.83 14.86 6.59
C ASN A 688 -30.88 14.96 5.46
N CYS A 689 -30.67 14.27 4.33
CA CYS A 689 -31.69 14.13 3.30
C CYS A 689 -32.71 13.06 3.74
N THR A 690 -33.99 13.43 3.82
CA THR A 690 -35.05 12.58 4.37
C THR A 690 -35.86 11.87 3.31
N SER A 691 -35.92 12.39 2.08
CA SER A 691 -36.68 11.78 0.99
C SER A 691 -36.19 12.24 -0.37
N ALA A 692 -36.44 11.42 -1.40
CA ALA A 692 -36.21 11.73 -2.80
C ALA A 692 -37.53 11.67 -3.60
N SER A 693 -37.62 12.48 -4.65
CA SER A 693 -38.72 12.51 -5.60
C SER A 693 -38.17 12.45 -7.03
N PRO A 694 -38.63 11.50 -7.87
CA PRO A 694 -39.49 10.37 -7.49
C PRO A 694 -38.78 9.41 -6.52
N PRO A 695 -39.49 8.73 -5.60
CA PRO A 695 -38.86 7.94 -4.53
C PRO A 695 -38.22 6.64 -5.01
N SER A 696 -38.83 5.97 -5.99
CA SER A 696 -38.31 4.72 -6.56
C SER A 696 -38.78 4.53 -8.02
N PRO A 697 -38.42 5.45 -8.95
CA PRO A 697 -38.80 5.34 -10.35
C PRO A 697 -38.28 4.06 -10.99
N THR A 698 -39.06 3.50 -11.92
CA THR A 698 -38.59 2.47 -12.84
C THR A 698 -37.78 3.11 -13.95
N VAL A 699 -36.57 2.61 -14.18
CA VAL A 699 -35.67 3.03 -15.27
C VAL A 699 -35.41 1.85 -16.20
N THR A 700 -35.46 2.09 -17.51
CA THR A 700 -35.12 1.09 -18.53
C THR A 700 -33.80 1.48 -19.17
N ILE A 701 -32.81 0.59 -19.09
CA ILE A 701 -31.47 0.76 -19.66
C ILE A 701 -31.40 -0.02 -20.97
N THR A 702 -31.06 0.65 -22.06
CA THR A 702 -30.89 0.03 -23.38
C THR A 702 -29.42 -0.20 -23.69
N SER A 703 -29.14 -1.20 -24.54
CA SER A 703 -27.77 -1.56 -24.93
C SER A 703 -27.07 -0.38 -25.61
N GLY A 704 -25.95 0.09 -25.04
CA GLY A 704 -25.20 1.25 -25.53
C GLY A 704 -25.93 2.60 -25.43
N GLY A 705 -27.16 2.62 -24.92
CA GLY A 705 -27.97 3.83 -24.78
C GLY A 705 -27.66 4.60 -23.50
N THR A 706 -28.13 5.84 -23.43
CA THR A 706 -28.09 6.64 -22.19
C THR A 706 -29.52 6.87 -21.71
N THR A 707 -29.79 6.49 -20.47
CA THR A 707 -31.05 6.75 -19.77
C THR A 707 -30.82 7.86 -18.76
N THR A 708 -31.67 8.89 -18.77
CA THR A 708 -31.58 10.00 -17.81
C THR A 708 -32.67 9.88 -16.75
N GLN A 709 -32.30 9.91 -15.47
CA GLN A 709 -33.22 9.96 -14.35
C GLN A 709 -32.77 11.03 -13.36
N ASN A 710 -33.60 12.05 -13.11
CA ASN A 710 -33.27 13.08 -12.14
C ASN A 710 -33.95 12.81 -10.80
N PHE A 711 -33.33 13.26 -9.71
CA PHE A 711 -33.91 13.20 -8.37
C PHE A 711 -33.90 14.59 -7.75
N SER A 712 -34.99 14.92 -7.06
CA SER A 712 -35.07 16.05 -6.15
C SER A 712 -35.13 15.53 -4.72
N MET A 713 -34.29 16.02 -3.81
CA MET A 713 -34.24 15.58 -2.42
C MET A 713 -34.72 16.67 -1.46
N VAL A 714 -35.43 16.24 -0.43
CA VAL A 714 -35.84 17.12 0.69
C VAL A 714 -35.05 16.69 1.92
N GLY A 715 -34.67 17.67 2.75
CA GLY A 715 -33.98 17.44 4.01
C GLY A 715 -33.65 18.74 4.71
N THR A 716 -32.77 18.70 5.70
CA THR A 716 -32.34 19.85 6.49
C THR A 716 -30.86 20.16 6.29
N SER A 717 -30.39 21.30 6.80
CA SER A 717 -28.96 21.61 6.87
C SER A 717 -28.24 20.65 7.83
N ASN A 718 -26.93 20.47 7.63
CA ASN A 718 -26.06 19.70 8.52
C ASN A 718 -24.78 20.52 8.70
N LEU A 719 -24.70 21.23 9.83
CA LEU A 719 -23.58 22.12 10.14
C LEU A 719 -22.54 21.37 10.97
N GLN A 720 -21.30 21.35 10.49
CA GLN A 720 -20.16 20.67 11.11
C GLN A 720 -19.01 21.67 11.28
N GLU A 721 -18.16 21.47 12.28
CA GLU A 721 -16.91 22.22 12.40
C GLU A 721 -15.97 21.85 11.25
N ASN A 722 -15.22 22.84 10.77
CA ASN A 722 -14.35 22.70 9.61
C ASN A 722 -12.93 23.21 9.88
N ASP A 723 -12.79 24.30 10.62
CA ASP A 723 -11.49 24.84 11.04
C ASP A 723 -11.63 25.80 12.24
N VAL A 724 -10.55 26.03 12.99
CA VAL A 724 -10.48 27.01 14.09
C VAL A 724 -9.20 27.85 13.97
N ALA A 725 -9.36 29.15 13.74
CA ALA A 725 -8.26 30.10 13.72
C ALA A 725 -8.22 30.95 15.00
N ILE A 726 -7.02 31.06 15.57
CA ILE A 726 -6.70 31.84 16.77
C ILE A 726 -6.18 33.22 16.32
N ASP A 727 -6.78 34.29 16.82
CA ASP A 727 -6.33 35.68 16.64
C ASP A 727 -6.19 36.38 18.00
N ASP A 728 -4.95 36.55 18.42
CA ASP A 728 -4.56 37.21 19.66
C ASP A 728 -3.79 38.52 19.38
N ALA A 729 -3.67 38.96 18.12
CA ALA A 729 -2.81 40.09 17.74
C ALA A 729 -3.30 41.45 18.30
N THR A 730 -4.59 41.57 18.61
CA THR A 730 -5.23 42.83 19.01
C THR A 730 -5.41 42.98 20.51
N SER A 731 -5.65 41.87 21.22
CA SER A 731 -5.98 41.87 22.66
C SER A 731 -5.10 40.90 23.47
N GLY A 732 -4.28 40.10 22.81
CA GLY A 732 -3.31 39.18 23.38
C GLY A 732 -1.87 39.64 23.13
N ASN A 733 -0.93 38.71 23.08
CA ASN A 733 0.48 38.97 22.87
C ASN A 733 0.94 38.83 21.39
N GLY A 734 0.08 38.33 20.51
CA GLY A 734 0.27 38.27 19.06
C GLY A 734 1.14 37.10 18.57
N ASN A 735 1.23 36.02 19.35
CA ASN A 735 2.01 34.84 19.00
C ASN A 735 1.18 33.73 18.32
N GLY A 736 -0.14 33.91 18.18
CA GLY A 736 -1.05 32.97 17.52
C GLY A 736 -1.39 31.73 18.34
N VAL A 737 -1.15 31.74 19.65
CA VAL A 737 -1.54 30.67 20.58
C VAL A 737 -2.33 31.24 21.76
N ILE A 738 -3.00 30.38 22.53
CA ILE A 738 -3.75 30.80 23.72
C ILE A 738 -2.89 30.61 24.97
N ASN A 739 -2.42 31.68 25.58
CA ASN A 739 -1.63 31.70 26.81
C ASN A 739 -2.49 31.94 28.07
N SER A 740 -1.86 32.01 29.25
CA SER A 740 -2.51 32.42 30.50
C SER A 740 -2.70 33.94 30.55
N ASN A 741 -3.67 34.41 31.34
CA ASN A 741 -4.00 35.83 31.47
C ASN A 741 -4.23 36.55 30.13
N GLU A 742 -4.82 35.86 29.15
CA GLU A 742 -4.88 36.33 27.79
C GLU A 742 -6.30 36.45 27.27
N CYS A 743 -6.51 37.47 26.45
CA CYS A 743 -7.71 37.64 25.66
C CYS A 743 -7.46 37.22 24.22
N VAL A 744 -8.27 36.29 23.72
CA VAL A 744 -8.11 35.72 22.39
C VAL A 744 -9.42 35.75 21.63
N ASN A 745 -9.34 36.10 20.35
CA ASN A 745 -10.44 36.00 19.42
C ASN A 745 -10.38 34.65 18.67
N LEU A 746 -11.48 33.91 18.65
CA LEU A 746 -11.64 32.65 17.94
C LEU A 746 -12.52 32.82 16.71
N ASN A 747 -11.97 32.43 15.57
CA ASN A 747 -12.64 32.35 14.29
C ASN A 747 -12.89 30.89 13.95
N VAL A 748 -14.11 30.42 14.22
CA VAL A 748 -14.53 29.02 14.01
C VAL A 748 -15.29 28.93 12.68
N ALA A 749 -14.72 28.19 11.73
CA ALA A 749 -15.34 27.92 10.44
C ALA A 749 -16.28 26.70 10.52
N LEU A 750 -17.46 26.85 9.91
CA LEU A 750 -18.44 25.79 9.75
C LEU A 750 -18.55 25.38 8.29
N LYS A 751 -18.93 24.12 8.05
CA LYS A 751 -19.35 23.60 6.75
C LYS A 751 -20.79 23.11 6.80
N ASN A 752 -21.58 23.42 5.76
CA ASN A 752 -22.92 22.88 5.60
C ASN A 752 -22.94 21.67 4.66
N ASN A 753 -22.80 20.46 5.20
CA ASN A 753 -22.91 19.20 4.44
C ASN A 753 -24.36 18.69 4.33
N GLY A 754 -25.35 19.56 4.54
CA GLY A 754 -26.76 19.20 4.57
C GLY A 754 -27.43 19.05 3.20
N CYS A 755 -28.75 18.82 3.26
CA CYS A 755 -29.65 18.74 2.11
C CYS A 755 -30.36 20.08 1.82
N ALA A 756 -30.13 21.10 2.65
CA ALA A 756 -30.72 22.43 2.52
C ALA A 756 -29.73 23.52 2.94
N ASN A 757 -29.94 24.74 2.45
CA ASN A 757 -29.19 25.91 2.89
C ASN A 757 -29.47 26.18 4.38
N ALA A 758 -28.43 26.53 5.13
CA ALA A 758 -28.56 27.07 6.47
C ALA A 758 -28.62 28.60 6.39
N THR A 759 -29.64 29.20 7.00
CA THR A 759 -29.84 30.66 6.99
C THR A 759 -30.11 31.15 8.40
N GLY A 760 -29.83 32.43 8.67
CA GLY A 760 -30.04 33.01 10.00
C GLY A 760 -29.31 32.25 11.10
N ILE A 761 -28.09 31.79 10.78
CA ILE A 761 -27.27 30.97 11.67
C ILE A 761 -26.73 31.91 12.76
N SER A 762 -27.02 31.55 14.00
CA SER A 762 -26.45 32.15 15.21
C SER A 762 -25.84 31.05 16.04
N ALA A 763 -24.83 31.40 16.82
CA ALA A 763 -24.04 30.45 17.57
C ALA A 763 -23.74 31.00 18.95
N THR A 764 -23.78 30.13 19.95
CA THR A 764 -23.29 30.42 21.30
C THR A 764 -22.16 29.45 21.62
N LEU A 765 -20.97 29.98 21.88
CA LEU A 765 -19.79 29.22 22.29
C LEU A 765 -19.78 29.09 23.82
N THR A 766 -19.64 27.87 24.31
CA THR A 766 -19.49 27.61 25.75
C THR A 766 -18.29 26.71 26.00
N THR A 767 -17.75 26.78 27.21
CA THR A 767 -16.69 25.88 27.66
C THR A 767 -16.95 25.48 29.10
N SER A 768 -16.57 24.25 29.44
CA SER A 768 -16.50 23.76 30.82
C SER A 768 -15.06 23.72 31.34
N THR A 769 -14.08 24.16 30.54
CA THR A 769 -12.66 24.13 30.88
C THR A 769 -12.38 25.11 32.02
N PRO A 770 -11.88 24.65 33.19
CA PRO A 770 -11.58 25.54 34.30
C PRO A 770 -10.58 26.64 33.93
N GLY A 771 -10.83 27.86 34.42
CA GLY A 771 -9.94 29.00 34.17
C GLY A 771 -10.10 29.66 32.80
N VAL A 772 -11.05 29.21 31.97
CA VAL A 772 -11.43 29.85 30.71
C VAL A 772 -12.83 30.46 30.86
N THR A 773 -12.99 31.72 30.49
CA THR A 773 -14.27 32.41 30.43
C THR A 773 -14.52 32.85 29.00
N VAL A 774 -15.72 32.61 28.48
CA VAL A 774 -16.13 33.17 27.18
C VAL A 774 -16.74 34.54 27.45
N THR A 775 -16.07 35.62 27.03
CA THR A 775 -16.47 37.01 27.28
C THR A 775 -17.32 37.58 26.15
N GLN A 776 -17.16 37.03 24.94
CA GLN A 776 -18.05 37.25 23.81
C GLN A 776 -18.42 35.86 23.29
N ASP A 777 -19.61 35.41 23.67
CA ASP A 777 -20.06 34.03 23.47
C ASP A 777 -20.94 33.87 22.22
N SER A 778 -21.41 34.96 21.62
CA SER A 778 -22.43 34.92 20.57
C SER A 778 -21.90 35.41 19.24
N SER A 779 -22.06 34.65 18.16
CA SER A 779 -21.84 35.19 16.82
C SER A 779 -22.89 34.73 15.83
N SER A 780 -23.21 35.60 14.87
CA SER A 780 -23.87 35.19 13.65
C SER A 780 -22.86 34.57 12.67
N TYR A 781 -23.39 33.80 11.73
CA TYR A 781 -22.67 33.28 10.58
C TYR A 781 -23.34 33.75 9.29
N PRO A 782 -22.60 33.86 8.18
CA PRO A 782 -23.21 34.05 6.88
C PRO A 782 -24.18 32.89 6.57
N ASN A 783 -25.15 33.14 5.69
CA ASN A 783 -25.97 32.05 5.17
C ASN A 783 -25.06 31.04 4.44
N LEU A 784 -25.12 29.78 4.84
CA LEU A 784 -24.32 28.72 4.24
C LEU A 784 -25.18 27.95 3.24
N ALA A 785 -24.86 28.14 1.96
CA ALA A 785 -25.36 27.27 0.92
C ALA A 785 -24.92 25.82 1.17
N ILE A 786 -25.57 24.87 0.50
CA ILE A 786 -25.15 23.47 0.55
C ILE A 786 -23.69 23.34 0.07
N ASP A 787 -22.92 22.53 0.79
CA ASP A 787 -21.48 22.28 0.61
C ASP A 787 -20.57 23.50 0.81
N ALA A 788 -21.10 24.65 1.22
CA ALA A 788 -20.34 25.86 1.50
C ALA A 788 -19.72 25.85 2.91
N THR A 789 -18.62 26.57 3.07
CA THR A 789 -18.00 26.89 4.34
C THR A 789 -18.20 28.37 4.69
N GLY A 790 -18.15 28.70 5.98
CA GLY A 790 -18.09 30.08 6.42
C GLY A 790 -17.76 30.22 7.89
N THR A 791 -17.18 31.37 8.22
CA THR A 791 -16.67 31.71 9.55
C THR A 791 -17.63 32.66 10.26
N ASN A 792 -17.60 32.65 11.59
CA ASN A 792 -18.37 33.57 12.42
C ASN A 792 -18.07 35.04 12.05
N SER A 793 -19.12 35.87 12.04
CA SER A 793 -19.02 37.28 11.64
C SER A 793 -18.40 38.16 12.72
N THR A 794 -18.58 37.79 13.99
CA THR A 794 -17.89 38.37 15.13
C THR A 794 -17.04 37.26 15.74
N PRO A 795 -15.72 37.44 15.85
CA PRO A 795 -14.88 36.48 16.55
C PRO A 795 -15.44 36.23 17.96
N PHE A 796 -15.53 34.96 18.36
CA PHE A 796 -15.80 34.67 19.77
C PHE A 796 -14.62 35.17 20.58
N GLN A 797 -14.86 35.64 21.79
CA GLN A 797 -13.79 36.12 22.63
C GLN A 797 -13.72 35.26 23.88
N ILE A 798 -12.56 34.70 24.11
CA ILE A 798 -12.26 33.96 25.32
C ILE A 798 -11.22 34.72 26.13
N GLN A 799 -11.29 34.51 27.43
CA GLN A 799 -10.32 34.99 28.39
C GLN A 799 -9.82 33.82 29.22
N THR A 800 -8.51 33.65 29.28
CA THR A 800 -7.87 32.76 30.25
C THR A 800 -7.55 33.53 31.54
N SER A 801 -7.73 32.90 32.69
CA SER A 801 -7.39 33.49 33.98
C SER A 801 -5.87 33.63 34.17
N ASN A 802 -5.43 34.48 35.09
CA ASN A 802 -4.01 34.59 35.43
C ASN A 802 -3.41 33.30 36.01
N SER A 803 -4.25 32.43 36.59
CA SER A 803 -3.86 31.10 37.06
C SER A 803 -4.25 30.00 36.06
N PHE A 804 -4.46 30.34 34.78
CA PHE A 804 -4.78 29.34 33.79
C PHE A 804 -3.57 28.44 33.54
N ASP A 805 -3.85 27.14 33.57
CA ASP A 805 -2.86 26.09 33.54
C ASP A 805 -2.47 25.76 32.08
N CYS A 806 -1.37 26.36 31.61
CA CYS A 806 -0.83 26.14 30.27
C CYS A 806 -0.62 24.66 29.94
N GLY A 807 -1.00 24.26 28.72
CA GLY A 807 -1.00 22.87 28.25
C GLY A 807 -2.34 22.15 28.42
N THR A 808 -3.31 22.75 29.12
CA THR A 808 -4.69 22.26 29.15
C THR A 808 -5.37 22.51 27.80
N GLU A 809 -5.88 21.48 27.14
CA GLU A 809 -6.74 21.66 25.96
C GLU A 809 -8.07 22.29 26.37
N ILE A 810 -8.51 23.30 25.63
CA ILE A 810 -9.80 23.94 25.89
C ILE A 810 -10.88 23.22 25.09
N ALA A 811 -11.79 22.57 25.78
CA ALA A 811 -12.96 21.95 25.17
C ALA A 811 -14.08 22.97 25.00
N PHE A 812 -14.65 23.03 23.79
CA PHE A 812 -15.72 23.94 23.44
C PHE A 812 -16.95 23.20 22.93
N ASP A 813 -18.11 23.69 23.35
CA ASP A 813 -19.42 23.35 22.81
C ASP A 813 -19.95 24.58 22.06
N LEU A 814 -20.08 24.47 20.74
CA LEU A 814 -20.65 25.50 19.87
C LEU A 814 -22.11 25.14 19.58
N THR A 815 -23.03 25.81 20.27
CA THR A 815 -24.47 25.62 20.08
C THR A 815 -24.97 26.52 18.97
N LEU A 816 -25.31 25.92 17.83
CA LEU A 816 -25.81 26.57 16.64
C LEU A 816 -27.34 26.60 16.66
N THR A 817 -27.92 27.77 16.46
CA THR A 817 -29.37 28.00 16.32
C THR A 817 -29.68 28.62 14.96
N PHE A 818 -30.67 28.07 14.26
CA PHE A 818 -31.17 28.55 12.97
C PHE A 818 -32.67 28.27 12.86
N PRO A 819 -33.43 28.89 11.93
CA PRO A 819 -34.89 28.83 11.91
C PRO A 819 -35.52 27.42 11.93
N ASN A 820 -34.76 26.41 11.51
CA ASN A 820 -35.22 25.03 11.37
C ASN A 820 -34.63 24.06 12.42
N GLY A 821 -33.93 24.55 13.45
CA GLY A 821 -33.41 23.69 14.52
C GLY A 821 -32.23 24.28 15.30
N SER A 822 -31.72 23.46 16.22
CA SER A 822 -30.50 23.72 16.97
C SER A 822 -29.62 22.47 16.93
N THR A 823 -28.30 22.65 16.88
CA THR A 823 -27.34 21.55 17.00
C THR A 823 -26.13 22.01 17.79
N THR A 824 -25.43 21.10 18.45
CA THR A 824 -24.17 21.40 19.15
C THR A 824 -23.04 20.71 18.43
N VAL A 825 -21.98 21.47 18.14
CA VAL A 825 -20.74 20.97 17.56
C VAL A 825 -19.65 21.11 18.61
N THR A 826 -18.90 20.05 18.86
CA THR A 826 -17.88 20.02 19.93
C THR A 826 -16.49 19.94 19.33
N PHE A 827 -15.54 20.73 19.82
CA PHE A 827 -14.14 20.73 19.37
C PHE A 827 -13.18 21.10 20.52
N THR A 828 -11.88 20.90 20.31
CA THR A 828 -10.83 21.22 21.30
C THR A 828 -9.76 22.11 20.68
N VAL A 829 -9.14 22.98 21.48
CA VAL A 829 -8.05 23.87 21.05
C VAL A 829 -6.84 23.72 21.99
N PRO A 830 -5.63 23.46 21.47
CA PRO A 830 -4.42 23.38 22.30
C PRO A 830 -3.99 24.77 22.81
N THR A 831 -3.28 24.82 23.95
CA THR A 831 -2.88 26.08 24.61
C THR A 831 -1.37 26.16 24.84
N CYS A 832 -0.87 27.40 24.87
CA CYS A 832 0.51 27.77 25.17
C CYS A 832 1.57 27.04 24.34
N THR A 833 1.22 26.53 23.15
CA THR A 833 2.16 25.83 22.27
C THR A 833 3.20 26.81 21.70
N GLY A 834 4.36 26.32 21.25
CA GLY A 834 5.33 27.17 20.53
C GLY A 834 6.32 27.95 21.40
N GLY A 835 6.58 27.49 22.63
CA GLY A 835 7.67 28.03 23.45
C GLY A 835 9.04 27.85 22.79
N ALA A 836 9.97 28.75 23.10
CA ALA A 836 11.30 28.76 22.48
C ALA A 836 12.07 27.45 22.75
N ASP A 837 12.70 26.92 21.69
CA ASP A 837 13.57 25.77 21.79
C ASP A 837 14.73 26.04 22.77
N GLN A 838 14.99 25.08 23.65
CA GLN A 838 16.15 25.12 24.52
C GLN A 838 17.35 24.45 23.84
N THR A 839 18.56 24.78 24.26
CA THR A 839 19.78 24.31 23.59
C THR A 839 20.64 23.45 24.50
N ILE A 840 21.26 22.44 23.90
CA ILE A 840 22.39 21.70 24.46
C ILE A 840 23.66 22.35 23.88
N PRO A 841 24.51 22.95 24.74
CA PRO A 841 25.67 23.71 24.29
C PRO A 841 26.69 22.80 23.58
N SER A 842 27.51 23.42 22.74
CA SER A 842 28.56 22.69 22.05
C SER A 842 29.57 22.08 23.04
N SER A 843 29.71 20.75 23.02
CA SER A 843 30.41 19.96 24.02
C SER A 843 31.18 18.78 23.37
N VAL A 844 32.09 18.19 24.13
CA VAL A 844 32.81 16.93 23.82
C VAL A 844 32.84 16.10 25.09
N LEU A 845 32.72 14.77 24.98
CA LEU A 845 32.93 13.85 26.09
C LEU A 845 34.41 13.45 26.15
N ASP A 846 35.10 13.65 27.27
CA ASP A 846 36.54 13.42 27.45
C ASP A 846 36.91 12.76 28.79
N ALA A 847 38.22 12.62 29.05
CA ALA A 847 38.76 11.97 30.24
C ALA A 847 38.21 12.44 31.60
N ASN A 848 37.66 13.66 31.67
CA ASN A 848 37.17 14.30 32.88
C ASN A 848 35.67 14.07 33.13
N ASP A 849 34.94 13.53 32.15
CA ASP A 849 33.50 13.31 32.29
C ASP A 849 33.15 12.11 33.18
N PRO A 850 32.01 12.17 33.90
CA PRO A 850 31.46 11.05 34.65
C PRO A 850 31.35 9.78 33.82
N THR A 851 31.54 8.64 34.48
CA THR A 851 31.54 7.34 33.82
C THR A 851 30.37 6.48 34.23
N GLN A 852 29.90 5.64 33.30
CA GLN A 852 28.93 4.58 33.52
C GLN A 852 29.53 3.24 33.05
N ALA A 853 29.10 2.14 33.67
CA ALA A 853 29.66 0.81 33.41
C ALA A 853 29.07 0.12 32.17
N ASP A 854 27.99 0.68 31.60
CA ASP A 854 27.22 0.13 30.51
C ASP A 854 26.63 1.27 29.66
N ARG A 855 25.97 0.96 28.55
CA ARG A 855 25.22 1.92 27.73
C ARG A 855 23.90 1.36 27.24
N LEU A 856 22.99 2.23 26.78
CA LEU A 856 21.71 1.80 26.25
C LEU A 856 21.90 1.03 24.94
N GLY A 857 21.02 0.05 24.69
CA GLY A 857 20.88 -0.53 23.36
C GLY A 857 20.50 0.53 22.34
N ARG A 858 21.03 0.42 21.12
CA ARG A 858 20.69 1.27 19.99
C ARG A 858 19.98 0.39 18.97
N ASP A 859 18.68 0.59 18.81
CA ASP A 859 17.76 -0.24 18.01
C ASP A 859 17.48 0.32 16.61
N GLY A 860 18.13 1.43 16.26
CA GLY A 860 17.93 2.17 15.01
C GLY A 860 16.64 3.00 14.98
N GLN A 861 15.87 3.05 16.06
CA GLN A 861 14.57 3.72 16.11
C GLN A 861 14.59 4.87 17.13
N PRO A 862 14.60 6.13 16.67
CA PRO A 862 14.35 7.25 17.57
C PRO A 862 12.96 7.13 18.19
N SER A 863 12.83 7.47 19.47
CA SER A 863 11.52 7.45 20.15
C SER A 863 10.58 8.51 19.57
N GLY A 864 9.27 8.24 19.56
CA GLY A 864 8.22 9.21 19.29
C GLY A 864 7.54 9.71 20.57
N CYS A 865 6.55 10.60 20.45
CA CYS A 865 5.80 11.14 21.59
C CYS A 865 5.12 10.05 22.45
N GLY A 866 4.76 8.91 21.85
CA GLY A 866 4.25 7.75 22.57
C GLY A 866 5.27 7.09 23.52
N GLY A 867 6.53 7.51 23.46
CA GLY A 867 7.66 6.86 24.11
C GLY A 867 8.01 5.55 23.42
N LYS A 868 9.09 4.90 23.87
CA LYS A 868 9.39 3.50 23.53
C LYS A 868 9.81 2.74 24.77
N ALA A 869 9.79 1.41 24.73
CA ALA A 869 10.35 0.62 25.83
C ALA A 869 11.86 0.86 25.95
N CYS A 870 12.39 0.92 27.17
CA CYS A 870 13.84 1.04 27.36
C CYS A 870 14.56 -0.13 26.67
N PRO A 871 15.53 0.14 25.78
CA PRO A 871 16.21 -0.91 25.01
C PRO A 871 17.16 -1.78 25.86
N GLY A 872 17.29 -1.51 27.16
CA GLY A 872 18.15 -2.27 28.07
C GLY A 872 19.62 -1.89 27.97
N GLY A 873 20.40 -2.33 28.97
CA GLY A 873 21.86 -2.38 28.89
C GLY A 873 22.35 -3.68 28.23
N GLY A 874 23.61 -4.03 28.44
CA GLY A 874 24.22 -5.27 27.93
C GLY A 874 25.51 -5.05 27.14
N PHE A 875 26.08 -3.85 27.18
CA PHE A 875 27.29 -3.43 26.47
C PHE A 875 28.37 -2.97 27.47
N PRO A 876 28.83 -3.88 28.35
CA PRO A 876 29.67 -3.55 29.48
C PRO A 876 30.98 -2.87 29.04
N GLY A 877 31.42 -1.94 29.87
CA GLY A 877 32.66 -1.19 29.70
C GLY A 877 32.45 0.28 30.00
N THR A 878 33.51 0.95 30.47
CA THR A 878 33.47 2.36 30.86
C THR A 878 33.06 3.25 29.69
N LYS A 879 31.91 3.91 29.82
CA LYS A 879 31.45 4.98 28.93
C LYS A 879 31.41 6.29 29.68
N ARG A 880 31.46 7.39 28.95
CA ARG A 880 31.46 8.74 29.51
C ARG A 880 30.16 9.43 29.15
N PHE A 881 29.60 10.22 30.06
CA PHE A 881 28.32 10.87 29.81
C PHE A 881 28.27 12.28 30.37
N GLN A 882 27.45 13.12 29.73
CA GLN A 882 27.02 14.43 30.22
C GLN A 882 25.49 14.45 30.29
N THR A 883 24.96 15.23 31.23
CA THR A 883 23.52 15.36 31.46
C THR A 883 23.07 16.81 31.34
N TYR A 884 21.93 17.02 30.69
CA TYR A 884 21.29 18.31 30.49
C TYR A 884 19.87 18.23 31.03
N ASN A 885 19.52 19.12 31.96
CA ASN A 885 18.23 19.09 32.63
C ASN A 885 17.26 20.08 31.99
N PHE A 886 16.02 19.62 31.81
CA PHE A 886 14.90 20.37 31.26
C PHE A 886 13.66 20.13 32.11
N THR A 887 12.64 20.94 31.93
CA THR A 887 11.40 20.83 32.72
C THR A 887 10.19 20.97 31.81
N ASN A 888 9.24 20.04 31.92
CA ASN A 888 7.88 20.29 31.46
C ASN A 888 7.15 21.10 32.54
N SER A 889 7.12 22.42 32.36
CA SER A 889 6.41 23.33 33.28
C SER A 889 4.91 23.43 33.00
N ALA A 890 4.39 22.70 32.01
CA ALA A 890 2.96 22.71 31.70
C ALA A 890 2.18 21.86 32.72
N ALA A 891 0.89 22.14 32.81
CA ALA A 891 -0.05 21.39 33.64
C ALA A 891 -0.54 20.09 33.00
N ALA A 892 -0.17 19.84 31.74
CA ALA A 892 -0.46 18.61 31.01
C ALA A 892 0.81 17.87 30.60
N PRO A 893 0.74 16.54 30.41
CA PRO A 893 1.76 15.80 29.72
C PRO A 893 1.99 16.38 28.32
N ALA A 894 3.24 16.49 27.91
CA ALA A 894 3.59 17.12 26.65
C ALA A 894 4.72 16.38 25.95
N CYS A 895 4.69 16.42 24.63
CA CYS A 895 5.73 15.83 23.82
C CYS A 895 6.89 16.79 23.60
N PHE A 896 8.10 16.36 23.96
CA PHE A 896 9.34 17.09 23.71
C PHE A 896 10.14 16.37 22.65
N THR A 897 10.81 17.11 21.77
CA THR A 897 11.71 16.56 20.75
C THR A 897 13.12 17.04 20.98
N VAL A 898 14.05 16.12 21.19
CA VAL A 898 15.49 16.38 21.30
C VAL A 898 16.13 16.13 19.95
N THR A 899 16.92 17.07 19.46
CA THR A 899 17.79 16.92 18.28
C THR A 899 19.24 17.13 18.69
N ILE A 900 20.09 16.13 18.48
CA ILE A 900 21.54 16.22 18.71
C ILE A 900 22.26 16.32 17.37
N ASN A 901 23.02 17.38 17.18
CA ASN A 901 23.91 17.58 16.04
C ASN A 901 25.34 17.26 16.46
N ALA A 902 26.04 16.42 15.68
CA ALA A 902 27.41 16.00 15.96
C ALA A 902 28.30 16.15 14.72
N ALA A 903 29.53 16.61 14.91
CA ALA A 903 30.50 16.76 13.82
C ALA A 903 30.90 15.38 13.27
N THR A 904 30.64 15.13 11.97
CA THR A 904 30.97 13.85 11.32
C THR A 904 32.48 13.69 11.15
N GLY A 905 32.95 12.43 11.20
CA GLY A 905 34.38 12.10 11.16
C GLY A 905 35.16 12.39 12.44
N GLY A 906 34.49 12.62 13.58
CA GLY A 906 35.15 12.86 14.86
C GLY A 906 35.64 11.58 15.57
N ALA A 907 36.18 11.76 16.79
CA ALA A 907 36.96 10.73 17.50
C ALA A 907 36.15 9.52 17.98
N GLY A 908 34.81 9.63 18.03
CA GLY A 908 33.93 8.48 18.08
C GLY A 908 32.48 8.77 18.47
N ASP A 909 31.67 7.74 18.29
CA ASP A 909 30.20 7.76 18.40
C ASP A 909 29.68 8.19 19.78
N ILE A 910 28.61 8.97 19.73
CA ILE A 910 27.75 9.29 20.87
C ILE A 910 26.35 8.67 20.71
N GLU A 911 25.65 8.55 21.82
CA GLU A 911 24.22 8.26 21.88
C GLU A 911 23.54 9.28 22.80
N SER A 912 22.26 9.55 22.56
CA SER A 912 21.45 10.46 23.37
C SER A 912 20.15 9.80 23.82
N ALA A 913 19.81 9.96 25.09
CA ALA A 913 18.60 9.44 25.72
C ALA A 913 17.99 10.47 26.68
N ALA A 914 16.73 10.29 27.05
CA ALA A 914 15.98 11.14 27.96
C ALA A 914 15.37 10.33 29.10
N TYR A 915 15.35 10.93 30.28
CA TYR A 915 14.96 10.29 31.54
C TYR A 915 14.05 11.20 32.36
N LEU A 916 13.00 10.64 32.94
CA LEU A 916 12.08 11.34 33.82
C LEU A 916 12.74 11.61 35.18
N ASN A 917 12.72 12.87 35.60
CA ASN A 917 13.25 13.40 36.86
C ASN A 917 14.75 13.26 37.08
N SER A 918 15.33 12.07 36.90
CA SER A 918 16.73 11.78 37.21
C SER A 918 17.27 10.63 36.37
N TYR A 919 18.56 10.72 36.03
CA TYR A 919 19.32 9.66 35.37
C TYR A 919 20.09 8.81 36.39
N ASN A 920 20.02 7.49 36.28
CA ASN A 920 20.80 6.55 37.10
C ASN A 920 21.80 5.76 36.22
N PRO A 921 23.11 6.07 36.26
CA PRO A 921 24.11 5.40 35.43
C PRO A 921 24.37 3.93 35.82
N ALA A 922 23.82 3.45 36.95
CA ALA A 922 23.85 2.04 37.35
C ALA A 922 22.62 1.25 36.89
N ASN A 923 21.55 1.92 36.46
CA ASN A 923 20.33 1.31 35.95
C ASN A 923 19.74 2.16 34.83
N LEU A 924 20.19 1.89 33.60
CA LEU A 924 19.90 2.69 32.41
C LEU A 924 18.44 2.70 31.97
N CYS A 925 17.60 1.82 32.52
CA CYS A 925 16.15 1.81 32.24
C CYS A 925 15.32 2.47 33.34
N GLN A 926 15.92 2.80 34.47
CA GLN A 926 15.22 3.53 35.50
C GLN A 926 14.87 4.92 34.99
N ASN A 927 13.58 5.25 35.04
CA ASN A 927 13.00 6.51 34.58
C ASN A 927 13.18 6.81 33.08
N TYR A 928 13.49 5.83 32.25
CA TYR A 928 13.68 6.05 30.82
C TYR A 928 12.41 6.62 30.14
N LEU A 929 12.57 7.60 29.25
CA LEU A 929 11.49 8.24 28.48
C LEU A 929 11.59 8.02 26.96
N GLY A 930 12.80 8.11 26.42
CA GLY A 930 13.04 8.02 24.99
C GLY A 930 14.52 8.17 24.65
N ASP A 931 14.96 7.67 23.51
CA ASP A 931 16.33 7.81 23.02
C ASP A 931 16.38 7.95 21.51
N SER A 932 17.54 8.40 21.04
CA SER A 932 17.85 8.60 19.63
C SER A 932 17.87 7.30 18.81
N GLY A 933 18.19 6.16 19.39
CA GLY A 933 18.23 4.84 18.74
C GLY A 933 19.32 4.69 17.66
N VAL A 934 19.90 5.79 17.18
CA VAL A 934 20.77 5.84 15.99
C VAL A 934 22.19 5.35 16.27
N VAL A 935 22.75 4.58 15.33
CA VAL A 935 24.15 4.17 15.29
C VAL A 935 24.97 5.18 14.48
N GLY A 936 26.23 5.45 14.88
CA GLY A 936 27.12 6.30 14.10
C GLY A 936 26.99 7.81 14.32
N LEU A 937 26.19 8.28 15.28
CA LEU A 937 26.05 9.71 15.57
C LEU A 937 27.40 10.30 16.01
N GLY A 938 27.93 11.24 15.22
CA GLY A 938 29.26 11.84 15.38
C GLY A 938 30.36 11.21 14.54
N THR A 939 30.15 10.06 13.90
CA THR A 939 31.14 9.50 12.95
C THR A 939 30.58 9.45 11.54
N THR A 940 29.46 8.76 11.33
CA THR A 940 28.78 8.59 10.05
C THR A 940 27.47 9.38 9.94
N VAL A 941 26.84 9.69 11.08
CA VAL A 941 25.58 10.46 11.16
C VAL A 941 25.85 11.81 11.83
N GLY A 942 25.42 12.90 11.17
CA GLY A 942 25.67 14.27 11.65
C GLY A 942 24.58 14.84 12.55
N SER A 943 23.41 14.20 12.63
CA SER A 943 22.30 14.65 13.46
C SER A 943 21.32 13.51 13.74
N ALA A 944 20.69 13.51 14.91
CA ALA A 944 19.62 12.58 15.27
C ALA A 944 18.56 13.29 16.11
N SER A 945 17.28 12.98 15.87
CA SER A 945 16.14 13.54 16.60
C SER A 945 15.25 12.44 17.18
N TYR A 946 14.76 12.62 18.40
CA TYR A 946 13.81 11.73 19.07
C TYR A 946 12.88 12.54 19.97
N SER A 947 11.68 12.02 20.22
CA SER A 947 10.69 12.64 21.08
C SER A 947 10.12 11.70 22.12
N PHE A 948 9.47 12.26 23.14
CA PHE A 948 8.90 11.54 24.27
C PHE A 948 7.90 12.43 25.02
N THR A 949 6.91 11.81 25.66
CA THR A 949 5.97 12.53 26.54
C THR A 949 6.53 12.65 27.94
N VAL A 950 6.63 13.88 28.45
CA VAL A 950 6.98 14.17 29.83
C VAL A 950 5.70 14.53 30.58
N PRO A 951 5.38 13.90 31.73
CA PRO A 951 4.26 14.30 32.57
C PRO A 951 4.31 15.79 32.94
N ALA A 952 3.14 16.33 33.28
CA ALA A 952 3.02 17.69 33.78
C ALA A 952 3.97 17.95 34.97
N GLN A 953 4.45 19.19 35.08
CA GLN A 953 5.26 19.67 36.21
C GLN A 953 6.44 18.76 36.59
N SER A 954 7.03 18.11 35.59
CA SER A 954 8.08 17.11 35.79
C SER A 954 9.38 17.53 35.11
N ASN A 955 10.49 17.23 35.76
CA ASN A 955 11.81 17.41 35.15
C ASN A 955 12.10 16.24 34.23
N PHE A 956 12.95 16.47 33.24
CA PHE A 956 13.58 15.40 32.49
C PHE A 956 15.03 15.72 32.21
N VAL A 957 15.82 14.67 32.04
CA VAL A 957 17.26 14.73 31.84
C VAL A 957 17.58 14.15 30.49
N VAL A 958 18.18 14.93 29.60
CA VAL A 958 18.81 14.41 28.39
C VAL A 958 20.24 14.03 28.73
N VAL A 959 20.62 12.81 28.39
CA VAL A 959 21.94 12.25 28.62
C VAL A 959 22.57 11.99 27.27
N VAL A 960 23.78 12.51 27.06
CA VAL A 960 24.61 12.18 25.89
C VAL A 960 25.82 11.41 26.39
N ASN A 961 26.07 10.22 25.85
CA ASN A 961 27.19 9.38 26.27
C ASN A 961 27.95 8.71 25.12
N THR A 962 29.20 8.32 25.38
CA THR A 962 30.00 7.59 24.40
C THR A 962 29.48 6.18 24.23
N THR A 963 29.59 5.62 23.02
CA THR A 963 29.13 4.25 22.75
C THR A 963 30.23 3.19 22.82
N GLY A 964 31.50 3.62 22.76
CA GLY A 964 32.70 2.79 22.91
C GLY A 964 33.57 3.17 24.11
N THR A 965 34.71 2.48 24.28
CA THR A 965 35.72 2.75 25.33
C THR A 965 36.72 3.86 24.95
N ILE A 966 36.37 4.66 23.94
CA ILE A 966 37.17 5.78 23.45
C ILE A 966 37.36 6.85 24.52
N THR A 967 38.50 7.54 24.47
CA THR A 967 38.85 8.60 25.43
C THR A 967 38.26 9.97 25.09
N ALA A 968 37.75 10.18 23.87
CA ALA A 968 37.10 11.41 23.43
C ALA A 968 35.99 11.15 22.40
N SER A 969 34.86 11.86 22.48
CA SER A 969 33.79 11.81 21.47
C SER A 969 33.99 12.82 20.35
N SER A 970 33.16 12.71 19.30
CA SER A 970 32.92 13.83 18.40
C SER A 970 32.28 15.02 19.13
N GLN A 971 32.54 16.24 18.65
CA GLN A 971 31.88 17.45 19.16
C GLN A 971 30.39 17.39 18.82
N PHE A 972 29.55 17.70 19.80
CA PHE A 972 28.10 17.71 19.63
C PHE A 972 27.46 18.95 20.24
N SER A 973 26.22 19.21 19.86
CA SER A 973 25.33 20.23 20.38
C SER A 973 23.90 19.75 20.15
N GLY A 974 22.90 20.46 20.62
CA GLY A 974 21.53 20.06 20.35
C GLY A 974 20.48 21.12 20.61
N THR A 975 19.25 20.79 20.23
CA THR A 975 18.05 21.56 20.53
C THR A 975 17.01 20.65 21.15
N VAL A 976 16.19 21.22 22.03
CA VAL A 976 15.03 20.56 22.61
C VAL A 976 13.82 21.45 22.33
N SER A 977 12.82 20.92 21.65
CA SER A 977 11.59 21.62 21.26
C SER A 977 10.37 20.97 21.91
N GLY A 978 9.20 21.59 21.77
CA GLY A 978 7.96 21.18 22.44
C GLY A 978 7.71 21.89 23.77
N PHE A 979 8.48 22.95 24.04
CA PHE A 979 8.22 23.82 25.19
C PHE A 979 6.97 24.67 24.97
N PHE A 980 6.45 25.15 26.09
CA PHE A 980 5.29 26.01 26.12
C PHE A 980 5.73 27.47 26.24
N ASP A 981 5.01 28.34 25.56
CA ASP A 981 5.14 29.77 25.79
C ASP A 981 4.31 30.13 27.03
N PHE A 982 4.99 30.43 28.13
CA PHE A 982 4.35 30.89 29.36
C PHE A 982 4.27 32.41 29.45
N THR A 983 4.60 33.12 28.37
CA THR A 983 4.45 34.58 28.33
C THR A 983 2.99 34.90 28.55
N PRO A 984 2.61 35.47 29.71
CA PRO A 984 1.21 35.74 29.97
C PRO A 984 0.74 36.80 28.97
N GLY A 985 -0.52 36.69 28.58
CA GLY A 985 -1.18 37.74 27.85
C GLY A 985 -1.22 39.05 28.64
N PRO A 986 -1.56 40.16 27.97
CA PRO A 986 -1.56 41.50 28.55
C PRO A 986 -2.64 41.70 29.62
N GLY A 987 -3.53 40.73 29.85
CA GLY A 987 -4.60 40.83 30.83
C GLY A 987 -5.95 40.32 30.35
N PRO A 988 -6.99 40.55 31.17
CA PRO A 988 -8.36 40.20 30.82
C PRO A 988 -8.80 40.91 29.54
N CYS A 989 -9.82 40.36 28.89
CA CYS A 989 -10.45 41.04 27.77
C CYS A 989 -10.99 42.42 28.19
N PRO A 990 -10.90 43.44 27.30
CA PRO A 990 -11.52 44.73 27.54
C PRO A 990 -13.03 44.57 27.81
N ALA A 991 -13.57 45.33 28.76
CA ALA A 991 -15.02 45.36 28.99
C ALA A 991 -15.72 45.96 27.77
N HIS A 992 -16.65 45.20 27.16
CA HIS A 992 -17.49 45.62 26.04
C HIS A 992 -18.58 46.61 26.46
#